data_AF-L1J9S7-F1
#
_entry.id   AF-L1J9S7-F1
#
_cell.length_a   1.000
_cell.length_b   1.000
_cell.length_c   1.000
_cell.angle_alpha   90.00
_cell.angle_beta   90.00
_cell.angle_gamma   90.00
#
_symmetry.space_group_name_H-M   'P 1'
#
loop_
_entity.id
_entity.type
_entity.pdbx_description
1 polymer ?
#
loop_
_entity_poly.entity_id
_entity_poly.type
_entity_poly.pdbx_seq_one_letter_code
_entity_poly.pdbx_strand_id
1 'polypeptide(L)'
;MPPAAVTCPVLRMTPSALWNQYQYFNWQVGNNWPANTAYQDNYDVPPSDRPCISYPATCNGPSDYTCTRGIRRLTDMNVKRRMYEVKPGSPAVCGHGNREFSFFVRPGDSVQDLIILFAAGGICWDAASCSGVTGLMSIDSMNSQYYKEKFASVPVDMKRTLRDNDPGLKTGIVDAWSIGLDFLPWSLVVIPDCTGDMHIGNRTRAVNHGTSSCYTVHHKGAVNTGLALQWVLDNFKNLKRLLLVGSYQEANSKAYGAHGVIFWAKYLQEQMPSTVVRTVVDSSMGIAGPWFKAYMADDIWGTANALVPTATGAGAKDKLLPPPYEWAIWSDDITSYYRWATSRRPSLAFAEVSSIEDDVQKNFFIMTGGMSQDCCNNGCGCSNQIVRDSRNGQLDWTKTRKVQILRRNKYIPNNYRSWMISTSTTHGLLVSPEYMSICPKLGLEDFMCPQQYILQTWTYSFINAKISYNPEGIPISSTFLGTTYSERNFGYSTCLGCLDGVLGSGEYDELCNVTIYDDDTFRTVAARYNSNWVSLWALNGGYSDCRGVRLAETSIREAPDQQLSGRPLRFAHEYRMEPGENLEDVAKRFGVTVQELVYHNYNLMTHIDNPLTLPSGDVVCIVSRVADAVDAGGSPICMPR
;
A
#
# COMPACT_ATOMS: atom_id res chain seq x y z
N MET A 1 35.84 -8.81 -4.98
CA MET A 1 35.67 -7.34 -4.91
C MET A 1 34.26 -7.04 -5.39
N PRO A 2 33.39 -6.38 -4.63
CA PRO A 2 32.15 -5.85 -5.20
C PRO A 2 32.53 -4.82 -6.27
N PRO A 3 31.78 -4.72 -7.39
CA PRO A 3 31.99 -3.61 -8.31
C PRO A 3 31.88 -2.30 -7.52
N ALA A 4 32.87 -1.42 -7.69
CA ALA A 4 32.87 -0.12 -7.01
C ALA A 4 31.53 0.57 -7.26
N ALA A 5 30.83 0.95 -6.20
CA ALA A 5 29.55 1.66 -6.32
C ALA A 5 29.81 2.94 -7.12
N VAL A 6 29.28 2.99 -8.34
CA VAL A 6 29.46 4.14 -9.20
C VAL A 6 28.53 5.24 -8.71
N THR A 7 29.08 6.21 -7.98
CA THR A 7 28.35 7.33 -7.40
C THR A 7 28.58 8.58 -8.24
N CYS A 8 27.51 9.27 -8.61
CA CYS A 8 27.60 10.60 -9.20
C CYS A 8 27.61 11.68 -8.12
N PRO A 9 28.01 12.92 -8.46
CA PRO A 9 27.90 14.04 -7.53
C PRO A 9 26.49 14.08 -6.93
N VAL A 10 26.42 14.32 -5.62
CA VAL A 10 25.16 14.69 -4.99
C VAL A 10 24.68 15.97 -5.67
N LEU A 11 23.38 16.04 -6.00
CA LEU A 11 22.75 17.19 -6.62
C LEU A 11 23.02 18.42 -5.74
N ARG A 12 24.06 19.21 -6.07
CA ARG A 12 24.22 20.54 -5.50
C ARG A 12 23.10 21.34 -6.12
N MET A 13 22.11 21.71 -5.32
CA MET A 13 21.14 22.71 -5.74
C MET A 13 21.96 23.90 -6.23
N THR A 14 21.87 24.23 -7.51
CA THR A 14 22.49 25.43 -8.04
C THR A 14 21.93 26.58 -7.21
N PRO A 15 22.76 27.29 -6.44
CA PRO A 15 22.27 28.50 -5.83
C PRO A 15 21.89 29.42 -6.98
N SER A 16 20.67 29.95 -6.99
CA SER A 16 20.50 31.27 -7.58
C SER A 16 21.63 32.14 -7.01
N ALA A 17 22.37 32.83 -7.89
CA ALA A 17 23.77 33.27 -7.75
C ALA A 17 24.15 34.19 -6.55
N LEU A 18 23.68 33.94 -5.34
CA LEU A 18 23.82 34.80 -4.15
C LEU A 18 24.36 34.07 -2.90
N TRP A 19 24.74 32.79 -2.99
CA TRP A 19 25.08 31.99 -1.80
C TRP A 19 26.53 32.08 -1.30
N ASN A 20 27.33 33.05 -1.77
CA ASN A 20 28.75 33.17 -1.39
C ASN A 20 29.02 34.11 -0.18
N GLN A 21 28.03 34.47 0.64
CA GLN A 21 28.26 35.48 1.69
C GLN A 21 27.91 35.14 3.15
N TYR A 22 27.56 33.90 3.49
CA TYR A 22 27.36 33.53 4.90
C TYR A 22 28.39 32.49 5.39
N GLN A 23 29.56 33.03 5.78
CA GLN A 23 30.49 32.36 6.68
C GLN A 23 30.05 32.62 8.13
N TYR A 24 29.22 31.73 8.70
CA TYR A 24 29.14 31.58 10.15
C TYR A 24 28.89 30.11 10.49
N PHE A 25 29.98 29.38 10.76
CA PHE A 25 30.14 28.46 11.90
C PHE A 25 31.56 27.88 11.78
N ASN A 26 32.50 28.50 12.49
CA ASN A 26 33.90 28.09 12.52
C ASN A 26 34.03 26.71 13.21
N TRP A 27 34.39 25.70 12.43
CA TRP A 27 35.42 24.76 12.85
C TRP A 27 36.78 25.45 12.59
N GLN A 28 37.63 25.51 13.60
CA GLN A 28 38.83 26.38 13.68
C GLN A 28 39.72 26.41 12.43
N VAL A 29 39.99 27.61 11.89
CA VAL A 29 41.30 28.07 11.37
C VAL A 29 41.40 29.58 11.60
N GLY A 30 42.56 30.09 12.03
CA GLY A 30 42.72 31.38 12.73
C GLY A 30 42.72 32.69 11.92
N ASN A 31 42.44 33.76 12.70
CA ASN A 31 42.81 35.19 12.68
C ASN A 31 42.46 36.15 11.50
N ASN A 32 41.72 37.20 11.91
CA ASN A 32 41.68 38.63 11.51
C ASN A 32 41.16 39.06 10.12
N TRP A 33 39.93 39.62 10.06
CA TRP A 33 39.64 40.97 9.51
C TRP A 33 38.16 41.42 9.68
N PRO A 34 37.85 42.74 9.64
CA PRO A 34 36.57 43.32 10.07
C PRO A 34 35.54 43.56 8.94
N ALA A 35 34.29 43.76 9.37
CA ALA A 35 33.06 43.89 8.60
C ALA A 35 32.90 45.16 7.75
N ASN A 36 32.08 45.10 6.68
CA ASN A 36 30.96 46.05 6.50
C ASN A 36 29.96 45.66 5.38
N THR A 37 28.68 45.64 5.80
CA THR A 37 27.40 45.98 5.11
C THR A 37 27.10 45.55 3.67
N ALA A 38 26.08 44.69 3.48
CA ALA A 38 24.84 45.03 2.75
C ALA A 38 23.81 43.86 2.66
N TYR A 39 22.54 44.23 2.84
CA TYR A 39 21.26 43.56 2.49
C TYR A 39 20.75 42.35 3.30
N GLN A 40 19.58 42.57 3.91
CA GLN A 40 18.77 41.62 4.69
C GLN A 40 17.81 40.86 3.75
N ASP A 41 18.08 39.57 3.50
CA ASP A 41 17.06 38.59 3.13
C ASP A 41 16.86 37.66 4.34
N ASN A 42 15.72 37.81 5.01
CA ASN A 42 15.40 37.21 6.30
C ASN A 42 14.80 35.80 6.19
N TYR A 43 15.43 34.85 5.48
CA TYR A 43 15.04 33.43 5.59
C TYR A 43 16.23 32.47 5.45
N ASP A 44 16.89 32.23 6.59
CA ASP A 44 17.94 31.23 6.77
C ASP A 44 17.42 29.79 6.57
N VAL A 45 17.73 29.19 5.42
CA VAL A 45 17.78 27.72 5.29
C VAL A 45 19.06 27.26 5.99
N PRO A 46 19.01 26.39 7.02
CA PRO A 46 20.22 25.97 7.72
C PRO A 46 21.21 25.26 6.77
N PRO A 47 22.54 25.41 6.97
CA PRO A 47 23.59 24.89 6.09
C PRO A 47 23.74 23.35 5.98
N SER A 48 22.69 22.55 6.18
CA SER A 48 22.79 21.10 6.26
C SER A 48 22.98 20.36 4.93
N ASP A 49 23.24 21.05 3.81
CA ASP A 49 23.39 20.47 2.46
C ASP A 49 24.79 19.90 2.14
N ARG A 50 25.30 18.96 2.96
CA ARG A 50 26.46 18.13 2.60
C ARG A 50 26.16 16.65 2.81
N PRO A 51 26.76 15.72 2.05
CA PRO A 51 26.62 14.28 2.30
C PRO A 51 27.12 13.95 3.72
N CYS A 52 26.19 13.67 4.63
CA CYS A 52 26.48 13.63 6.07
C CYS A 52 26.98 12.25 6.51
N ILE A 53 28.21 12.21 7.04
CA ILE A 53 28.43 11.44 8.27
C ILE A 53 27.88 12.30 9.40
N SER A 54 26.68 11.97 9.87
CA SER A 54 26.03 12.62 11.01
C SER A 54 26.20 11.80 12.28
N TYR A 55 26.46 12.48 13.40
CA TYR A 55 26.39 11.87 14.72
C TYR A 55 24.93 11.87 15.20
N PRO A 56 24.52 10.87 15.98
CA PRO A 56 23.20 10.89 16.59
C PRO A 56 22.99 12.13 17.45
N ALA A 57 21.81 12.74 17.36
CA ALA A 57 21.47 13.97 18.06
C ALA A 57 19.98 14.08 18.37
N THR A 58 19.63 14.90 19.34
CA THR A 58 18.23 15.32 19.59
C THR A 58 18.13 16.82 19.41
N CYS A 59 17.17 17.26 18.62
CA CYS A 59 17.01 18.65 18.25
C CYS A 59 15.74 19.22 18.89
N ASN A 60 15.88 20.38 19.52
CA ASN A 60 14.79 21.09 20.19
C ASN A 60 14.83 22.57 19.83
N GLY A 61 13.67 23.22 19.87
CA GLY A 61 13.57 24.67 19.80
C GLY A 61 12.81 25.14 18.56
N PRO A 62 11.95 26.16 18.67
CA PRO A 62 11.18 26.65 17.53
C PRO A 62 11.97 27.63 16.64
N SER A 63 12.73 28.54 17.23
CA SER A 63 13.54 29.55 16.54
C SER A 63 15.04 29.20 16.53
N ASP A 64 15.53 28.69 17.66
CA ASP A 64 16.92 28.29 17.86
C ASP A 64 17.00 26.76 17.91
N TYR A 65 17.00 26.14 16.73
CA TYR A 65 17.11 24.69 16.58
C TYR A 65 18.45 24.20 17.16
N THR A 66 18.44 23.86 18.45
CA THR A 66 19.62 23.41 19.19
C THR A 66 19.64 21.89 19.18
N CYS A 67 20.60 21.33 18.45
CA CYS A 67 20.83 19.90 18.45
C CYS A 67 21.87 19.55 19.52
N THR A 68 21.48 18.71 20.47
CA THR A 68 22.38 18.15 21.49
C THR A 68 22.91 16.81 20.99
N ARG A 69 24.22 16.59 21.13
CA ARG A 69 24.86 15.31 20.75
C ARG A 69 24.29 14.16 21.60
N GLY A 70 24.01 13.04 20.95
CA GLY A 70 23.41 11.85 21.55
C GLY A 70 21.91 11.72 21.28
N ILE A 71 21.40 10.49 21.34
CA ILE A 71 19.97 10.22 21.20
C ILE A 71 19.32 10.29 22.59
N ARG A 72 18.35 11.18 22.75
CA ARG A 72 17.57 11.36 23.98
C ARG A 72 16.64 10.17 24.20
N ARG A 73 16.51 9.72 25.45
CA ARG A 73 15.54 8.67 25.82
C ARG A 73 14.17 9.27 26.07
N LEU A 74 13.12 8.46 25.97
CA LEU A 74 11.74 8.85 26.27
C LEU A 74 11.61 9.42 27.69
N THR A 75 12.36 8.87 28.64
CA THR A 75 12.39 9.33 30.05
C THR A 75 12.90 10.76 30.22
N ASP A 76 13.66 11.26 29.25
CA ASP A 76 14.21 12.60 29.32
C ASP A 76 13.22 13.62 28.71
N MET A 77 12.20 13.18 27.98
CA MET A 77 11.23 14.02 27.26
C MET A 77 10.07 14.46 28.20
N ASN A 78 10.38 15.39 29.10
CA ASN A 78 9.50 15.74 30.22
C ASN A 78 8.29 16.63 29.88
N VAL A 79 8.22 17.20 28.68
CA VAL A 79 7.07 18.01 28.24
C VAL A 79 6.12 17.12 27.46
N LYS A 80 5.02 16.72 28.12
CA LYS A 80 3.96 15.93 27.48
C LYS A 80 3.30 16.70 26.34
N ARG A 81 2.79 15.97 25.34
CA ARG A 81 2.07 16.52 24.18
C ARG A 81 2.88 17.45 23.26
N ARG A 82 4.14 17.73 23.60
CA ARG A 82 5.10 18.42 22.73
C ARG A 82 5.78 17.41 21.82
N MET A 83 6.03 17.82 20.58
CA MET A 83 6.82 17.04 19.63
C MET A 83 8.33 17.30 19.82
N TYR A 84 9.12 16.23 19.74
CA TYR A 84 10.59 16.23 19.84
C TYR A 84 11.17 15.67 18.54
N GLU A 85 12.14 16.35 17.94
CA GLU A 85 12.88 15.82 16.78
C GLU A 85 14.08 14.99 17.26
N VAL A 86 14.19 13.78 16.71
CA VAL A 86 15.29 12.85 16.99
C VAL A 86 16.00 12.51 15.68
N LYS A 87 17.33 12.61 15.70
CA LYS A 87 18.21 12.24 14.60
C LYS A 87 19.01 11.00 15.01
N PRO A 88 18.76 9.83 14.39
CA PRO A 88 19.51 8.63 14.73
C PRO A 88 20.97 8.68 14.28
N GLY A 89 21.35 9.65 13.44
CA GLY A 89 22.69 9.77 12.88
C GLY A 89 22.91 8.79 11.72
N SER A 90 24.18 8.61 11.37
CA SER A 90 24.56 7.70 10.28
C SER A 90 24.26 6.23 10.63
N PRO A 91 23.91 5.38 9.66
CA PRO A 91 23.87 5.63 8.20
C PRO A 91 22.52 6.18 7.68
N ALA A 92 21.67 6.75 8.52
CA ALA A 92 20.38 7.29 8.10
C ALA A 92 20.55 8.50 7.18
N VAL A 93 19.80 8.54 6.07
CA VAL A 93 19.94 9.57 5.04
C VAL A 93 18.68 9.68 4.18
N CYS A 94 18.34 10.90 3.74
CA CYS A 94 17.24 11.12 2.80
C CYS A 94 17.65 10.88 1.33
N GLY A 95 16.66 10.83 0.44
CA GLY A 95 16.77 10.37 -0.95
C GLY A 95 17.91 10.99 -1.75
N HIS A 96 18.20 12.27 -1.57
CA HIS A 96 19.27 12.95 -2.33
C HIS A 96 20.62 12.98 -1.61
N GLY A 97 20.72 12.45 -0.39
CA GLY A 97 21.99 12.44 0.35
C GLY A 97 22.41 13.79 0.93
N ASN A 98 21.74 14.89 0.57
CA ASN A 98 22.03 16.24 1.06
C ASN A 98 21.40 16.54 2.42
N ARG A 99 20.55 15.68 2.98
CA ARG A 99 19.87 15.90 4.26
C ARG A 99 19.92 14.67 5.15
N GLU A 100 20.11 14.91 6.45
CA GLU A 100 19.98 13.91 7.49
C GLU A 100 18.52 13.52 7.68
N PHE A 101 18.28 12.23 7.93
CA PHE A 101 16.98 11.72 8.34
C PHE A 101 16.70 12.09 9.80
N SER A 102 15.44 12.45 10.09
CA SER A 102 14.92 12.61 11.45
C SER A 102 13.53 12.00 11.58
N PHE A 103 13.18 11.62 12.81
CA PHE A 103 11.85 11.17 13.19
C PHE A 103 11.39 11.97 14.41
N PHE A 104 10.10 11.91 14.70
CA PHE A 104 9.48 12.75 15.71
C PHE A 104 8.80 11.94 16.80
N VAL A 105 8.86 12.43 18.03
CA VAL A 105 8.30 11.76 19.20
C VAL A 105 7.47 12.75 20.00
N ARG A 106 6.23 12.36 20.31
CA ARG A 106 5.36 13.07 21.25
C ARG A 106 5.05 12.13 22.42
N PRO A 107 5.63 12.34 23.61
CA PRO A 107 5.34 11.52 24.77
C PRO A 107 3.91 11.75 25.24
N GLY A 108 3.18 10.64 25.41
CA GLY A 108 1.85 10.59 26.03
C GLY A 108 1.93 10.38 27.54
N ASP A 109 0.76 10.24 28.14
CA ASP A 109 0.59 9.91 29.56
C ASP A 109 0.76 8.41 29.80
N SER A 110 0.43 7.58 28.80
CA SER A 110 0.67 6.14 28.76
C SER A 110 2.03 5.81 28.14
N VAL A 111 2.75 4.91 28.81
CA VAL A 111 3.95 4.24 28.27
C VAL A 111 3.65 2.80 27.81
N GLN A 112 2.39 2.37 27.91
CA GLN A 112 1.93 1.04 27.51
C GLN A 112 1.21 1.07 26.16
N ASP A 113 0.95 2.27 25.62
CA ASP A 113 0.17 2.49 24.41
C ASP A 113 0.88 3.46 23.48
N LEU A 114 1.08 3.02 22.24
CA LEU A 114 1.87 3.74 21.25
C LEU A 114 1.18 3.72 19.89
N ILE A 115 1.14 4.88 19.25
CA ILE A 115 0.88 5.05 17.82
C ILE A 115 2.22 5.27 17.14
N ILE A 116 2.54 4.51 16.09
CA ILE A 116 3.64 4.81 15.18
C ILE A 116 3.03 5.15 13.83
N LEU A 117 3.14 6.43 13.43
CA LEU A 117 2.74 6.89 12.12
C LEU A 117 3.92 6.85 11.16
N PHE A 118 3.78 6.05 10.11
CA PHE A 118 4.65 6.01 8.94
C PHE A 118 4.10 7.02 7.95
N ALA A 119 4.74 8.19 7.90
CA ALA A 119 4.28 9.30 7.09
C ALA A 119 4.79 9.09 5.67
N ALA A 120 3.87 8.72 4.79
CA ALA A 120 4.15 8.52 3.39
C ALA A 120 4.74 9.78 2.77
N GLY A 121 5.77 9.54 1.98
CA GLY A 121 6.49 10.59 1.29
C GLY A 121 6.50 10.45 -0.22
N GLY A 122 5.57 9.66 -0.76
CA GLY A 122 5.59 9.34 -2.17
C GLY A 122 6.65 8.28 -2.50
N ILE A 123 6.77 7.96 -3.78
CA ILE A 123 7.64 6.92 -4.29
C ILE A 123 8.32 7.35 -5.60
N CYS A 124 9.51 6.84 -5.88
CA CYS A 124 10.19 7.06 -7.15
C CYS A 124 11.08 5.88 -7.55
N TRP A 125 11.25 5.62 -8.85
CA TRP A 125 12.01 4.47 -9.36
C TRP A 125 13.01 4.85 -10.45
N ASP A 126 12.84 5.96 -11.16
CA ASP A 126 13.71 6.38 -12.26
C ASP A 126 14.14 7.86 -12.14
N ALA A 127 14.89 8.34 -13.12
CA ALA A 127 15.34 9.74 -13.14
C ALA A 127 14.18 10.75 -13.17
N ALA A 128 13.12 10.44 -13.91
CA ALA A 128 12.00 11.33 -14.09
C ALA A 128 11.21 11.48 -12.77
N SER A 129 10.89 10.35 -12.14
CA SER A 129 10.19 10.30 -10.86
C SER A 129 11.03 10.77 -9.67
N CYS A 130 12.33 10.48 -9.65
CA CYS A 130 13.22 10.87 -8.53
C CYS A 130 13.80 12.29 -8.64
N SER A 131 13.55 13.05 -9.70
CA SER A 131 14.05 14.43 -9.86
C SER A 131 13.00 15.50 -9.53
N GLY A 132 11.77 15.11 -9.20
CA GLY A 132 10.64 16.01 -8.92
C GLY A 132 10.09 16.75 -10.15
N VAL A 133 10.70 16.58 -11.33
CA VAL A 133 10.29 17.25 -12.59
C VAL A 133 8.91 16.79 -13.07
N THR A 134 8.51 15.56 -12.73
CA THR A 134 7.18 15.05 -13.07
C THR A 134 6.11 15.47 -12.06
N GLY A 135 6.45 15.94 -10.85
CA GLY A 135 5.45 16.33 -9.84
C GLY A 135 4.43 15.22 -9.53
N LEU A 136 4.72 13.96 -9.85
CA LEU A 136 3.70 12.91 -9.80
C LEU A 136 3.69 12.14 -8.47
N MET A 137 4.84 11.96 -7.78
CA MET A 137 4.86 11.14 -6.56
C MET A 137 6.07 11.31 -5.62
N SER A 138 6.90 12.34 -5.68
CA SER A 138 7.92 12.51 -4.62
C SER A 138 7.38 13.41 -3.51
N ILE A 139 7.92 13.32 -2.28
CA ILE A 139 7.77 14.39 -1.29
C ILE A 139 8.03 15.72 -2.03
N ASP A 140 7.04 16.60 -1.88
CA ASP A 140 6.79 17.89 -2.55
C ASP A 140 5.91 17.93 -3.81
N SER A 141 5.20 16.85 -4.21
CA SER A 141 4.30 16.96 -5.37
C SER A 141 3.04 17.83 -5.19
N MET A 142 2.67 18.30 -4.00
CA MET A 142 1.67 19.37 -3.90
C MET A 142 1.88 20.36 -2.74
N ASN A 143 2.44 21.51 -3.10
CA ASN A 143 2.02 22.82 -2.61
C ASN A 143 2.39 23.18 -1.17
N SER A 144 3.69 23.20 -0.86
CA SER A 144 4.15 24.37 -0.12
C SER A 144 3.99 25.58 -1.04
N GLN A 145 2.93 26.36 -0.85
CA GLN A 145 2.72 27.66 -1.55
C GLN A 145 3.94 28.59 -1.39
N TYR A 146 4.84 28.27 -0.47
CA TYR A 146 6.02 29.03 -0.07
C TYR A 146 7.36 28.45 -0.55
N TYR A 147 7.49 27.14 -0.77
CA TYR A 147 8.76 26.50 -1.12
C TYR A 147 8.62 25.62 -2.36
N LYS A 148 9.21 26.07 -3.47
CA LYS A 148 9.44 25.26 -4.68
C LYS A 148 10.62 24.30 -4.47
N GLU A 149 10.67 23.60 -3.34
CA GLU A 149 11.63 22.51 -3.17
C GLU A 149 11.22 21.38 -4.12
N LYS A 150 12.18 20.93 -4.94
CA LYS A 150 11.92 19.94 -6.00
C LYS A 150 12.18 18.51 -5.52
N PHE A 151 12.38 18.28 -4.22
CA PHE A 151 13.09 17.09 -3.75
C PHE A 151 12.59 16.55 -2.41
N ALA A 152 12.58 15.22 -2.29
CA ALA A 152 12.12 14.53 -1.10
C ALA A 152 12.98 14.90 0.13
N SER A 153 12.40 15.62 1.09
CA SER A 153 13.06 16.01 2.33
C SER A 153 12.19 15.77 3.56
N VAL A 154 12.80 15.70 4.75
CA VAL A 154 12.01 15.78 6.00
C VAL A 154 11.16 17.04 5.89
N PRO A 155 9.82 16.93 5.97
CA PRO A 155 8.93 17.97 5.53
C PRO A 155 9.29 19.29 6.20
N VAL A 156 9.59 20.29 5.38
CA VAL A 156 9.78 21.67 5.84
C VAL A 156 8.57 22.08 6.68
N ASP A 157 7.38 21.57 6.37
CA ASP A 157 6.16 21.77 7.14
C ASP A 157 6.21 21.12 8.54
N MET A 158 6.67 19.87 8.70
CA MET A 158 6.87 19.27 10.03
C MET A 158 7.88 20.06 10.87
N LYS A 159 8.95 20.55 10.23
CA LYS A 159 9.93 21.42 10.88
C LYS A 159 9.39 22.81 11.20
N ARG A 160 8.58 23.41 10.32
CA ARG A 160 7.89 24.70 10.51
C ARG A 160 6.96 24.60 11.69
N THR A 161 6.23 23.51 11.80
CA THR A 161 5.26 23.40 12.86
C THR A 161 5.95 23.31 14.22
N LEU A 162 7.11 22.65 14.31
CA LEU A 162 7.97 22.75 15.50
C LEU A 162 8.42 24.19 15.84
N ARG A 163 8.40 25.13 14.87
CA ARG A 163 8.75 26.56 15.00
C ARG A 163 7.66 27.46 15.57
N ASP A 164 6.40 27.17 15.31
CA ASP A 164 5.31 28.10 15.65
C ASP A 164 4.70 27.85 17.05
N ASN A 165 5.40 27.10 17.93
CA ASN A 165 4.80 26.44 19.10
C ASN A 165 3.51 25.67 18.75
N ASP A 166 3.48 25.22 17.51
CA ASP A 166 2.36 24.61 16.85
C ASP A 166 2.60 23.08 16.87
N PRO A 167 1.64 22.26 17.30
CA PRO A 167 1.88 20.82 17.55
C PRO A 167 2.22 19.94 16.33
N GLY A 168 2.42 20.45 15.12
CA GLY A 168 2.88 19.64 13.96
C GLY A 168 1.79 18.99 13.16
N LEU A 169 0.88 18.43 13.93
CA LEU A 169 -0.04 17.43 13.51
C LEU A 169 -1.30 17.78 14.28
N LYS A 170 -2.13 18.63 13.68
CA LYS A 170 -3.30 19.25 14.35
C LYS A 170 -4.61 18.53 14.12
N THR A 171 -4.59 17.49 13.30
CA THR A 171 -5.83 16.92 12.77
C THR A 171 -5.81 15.41 12.91
N GLY A 172 -7.00 14.87 13.13
CA GLY A 172 -7.23 13.44 13.26
C GLY A 172 -6.36 12.72 14.30
N ILE A 173 -5.91 11.52 13.95
CA ILE A 173 -5.23 10.54 14.82
C ILE A 173 -3.85 10.99 15.31
N VAL A 174 -3.38 12.15 14.89
CA VAL A 174 -2.09 12.70 15.30
C VAL A 174 -2.22 13.98 16.11
N ASP A 175 -3.43 14.51 16.25
CA ASP A 175 -3.68 15.67 17.09
C ASP A 175 -3.42 15.37 18.57
N ALA A 176 -2.81 16.32 19.26
CA ALA A 176 -2.62 16.26 20.69
C ALA A 176 -3.80 16.82 21.49
N TRP A 177 -4.78 17.43 20.82
CA TRP A 177 -5.86 18.19 21.46
C TRP A 177 -7.27 17.71 21.11
N SER A 178 -7.50 17.23 19.88
CA SER A 178 -8.83 16.82 19.41
C SER A 178 -8.96 15.35 18.97
N ILE A 179 -7.93 14.52 19.16
CA ILE A 179 -7.88 13.09 18.79
C ILE A 179 -8.93 12.17 19.48
N GLY A 180 -9.77 12.74 20.34
CA GLY A 180 -10.71 12.01 21.20
C GLY A 180 -10.04 11.49 22.48
N LEU A 181 -10.85 11.27 23.51
CA LEU A 181 -10.36 10.84 24.83
C LEU A 181 -9.64 9.48 24.79
N ASP A 182 -9.96 8.63 23.81
CA ASP A 182 -9.43 7.26 23.71
C ASP A 182 -7.94 7.19 23.34
N PHE A 183 -7.49 8.06 22.44
CA PHE A 183 -6.09 8.11 21.97
C PHE A 183 -5.26 9.23 22.61
N LEU A 184 -5.90 10.20 23.27
CA LEU A 184 -5.23 11.31 23.94
C LEU A 184 -4.08 10.91 24.88
N PRO A 185 -4.18 9.82 25.70
CA PRO A 185 -3.07 9.45 26.59
C PRO A 185 -1.94 8.70 25.87
N TRP A 186 -2.08 8.33 24.60
CA TRP A 186 -1.09 7.51 23.90
C TRP A 186 0.15 8.32 23.55
N SER A 187 1.31 7.66 23.53
CA SER A 187 2.49 8.23 22.91
C SER A 187 2.37 8.13 21.38
N LEU A 188 3.01 9.06 20.67
CA LEU A 188 3.05 9.09 19.21
C LEU A 188 4.51 9.16 18.74
N VAL A 189 4.86 8.32 17.77
CA VAL A 189 6.12 8.39 17.02
C VAL A 189 5.78 8.56 15.55
N VAL A 190 6.42 9.50 14.88
CA VAL A 190 6.21 9.77 13.47
C VAL A 190 7.51 9.58 12.70
N ILE A 191 7.48 8.68 11.72
CA ILE A 191 8.61 8.29 10.88
C ILE A 191 8.28 8.75 9.46
N PRO A 192 8.91 9.81 8.94
CA PRO A 192 8.70 10.25 7.56
C PRO A 192 9.48 9.41 6.54
N ASP A 193 8.88 9.10 5.39
CA ASP A 193 9.60 8.53 4.25
C ASP A 193 10.22 9.66 3.40
N CYS A 194 11.46 10.03 3.69
CA CYS A 194 12.19 10.99 2.84
C CYS A 194 13.03 10.31 1.73
N THR A 195 12.80 9.03 1.45
CA THR A 195 13.61 8.21 0.53
C THR A 195 12.83 7.68 -0.67
N GLY A 196 11.51 7.90 -0.71
CA GLY A 196 10.68 7.61 -1.88
C GLY A 196 10.62 6.11 -2.19
N ASP A 197 10.66 5.30 -1.13
CA ASP A 197 10.79 3.83 -1.19
C ASP A 197 9.92 3.13 -0.16
N MET A 198 8.86 3.80 0.30
CA MET A 198 7.84 3.27 1.20
C MET A 198 8.40 2.68 2.50
N HIS A 199 9.48 3.25 3.03
CA HIS A 199 10.16 2.73 4.24
C HIS A 199 10.80 1.33 4.07
N ILE A 200 10.97 0.82 2.85
CA ILE A 200 11.45 -0.56 2.62
C ILE A 200 12.71 -0.67 1.75
N GLY A 201 13.28 0.45 1.29
CA GLY A 201 14.49 0.43 0.46
C GLY A 201 15.81 0.33 1.24
N ASN A 202 16.81 -0.31 0.63
CA ASN A 202 18.21 -0.28 1.07
C ASN A 202 19.19 -0.28 -0.12
N ARG A 203 19.02 0.67 -1.05
CA ARG A 203 19.90 0.84 -2.22
C ARG A 203 20.32 2.29 -2.43
N THR A 204 21.53 2.48 -2.91
CA THR A 204 22.02 3.76 -3.42
C THR A 204 22.43 3.56 -4.87
N ARG A 205 21.99 4.43 -5.76
CA ARG A 205 22.29 4.34 -7.20
C ARG A 205 22.55 5.70 -7.82
N ALA A 206 23.42 5.73 -8.82
CA ALA A 206 23.52 6.85 -9.74
C ALA A 206 22.40 6.79 -10.77
N VAL A 207 21.81 7.93 -11.04
CA VAL A 207 20.73 8.18 -11.99
C VAL A 207 21.29 9.05 -13.12
N ASN A 208 20.94 8.76 -14.38
CA ASN A 208 21.55 9.38 -15.58
C ASN A 208 23.08 9.20 -15.63
N HIS A 209 23.54 7.98 -15.30
CA HIS A 209 24.96 7.67 -15.26
C HIS A 209 25.67 7.95 -16.60
N GLY A 210 26.83 8.63 -16.55
CA GLY A 210 27.62 8.99 -17.72
C GLY A 210 27.17 10.27 -18.45
N THR A 211 26.15 10.98 -17.94
CA THR A 211 25.72 12.28 -18.47
C THR A 211 26.09 13.43 -17.52
N SER A 212 26.01 14.68 -18.02
CA SER A 212 26.16 15.89 -17.19
C SER A 212 25.02 16.10 -16.19
N SER A 213 23.89 15.39 -16.34
CA SER A 213 22.74 15.43 -15.44
C SER A 213 22.74 14.30 -14.41
N CYS A 214 23.88 13.62 -14.21
CA CYS A 214 23.98 12.50 -13.29
C CYS A 214 23.88 12.93 -11.82
N TYR A 215 23.07 12.23 -11.02
CA TYR A 215 22.98 12.43 -9.58
C TYR A 215 22.76 11.12 -8.83
N THR A 216 23.02 11.12 -7.52
CA THR A 216 22.85 9.94 -6.67
C THR A 216 21.51 9.98 -5.93
N VAL A 217 20.81 8.84 -5.90
CA VAL A 217 19.59 8.61 -5.12
C VAL A 217 19.82 7.50 -4.09
N HIS A 218 19.34 7.73 -2.87
CA HIS A 218 19.45 6.88 -1.69
C HIS A 218 18.06 6.40 -1.27
N HIS A 219 17.66 5.22 -1.75
CA HIS A 219 16.51 4.49 -1.20
C HIS A 219 16.96 3.79 0.09
N LYS A 220 16.90 4.52 1.20
CA LYS A 220 17.35 4.08 2.52
C LYS A 220 16.22 4.03 3.54
N GLY A 221 14.97 3.91 3.10
CA GLY A 221 13.80 3.88 3.96
C GLY A 221 13.86 2.77 4.98
N ALA A 222 14.34 1.58 4.62
CA ALA A 222 14.47 0.49 5.57
C ALA A 222 15.50 0.77 6.67
N VAL A 223 16.60 1.45 6.30
CA VAL A 223 17.65 1.86 7.23
C VAL A 223 17.13 2.95 8.17
N ASN A 224 16.49 3.98 7.62
CA ASN A 224 15.95 5.11 8.36
C ASN A 224 14.88 4.66 9.37
N THR A 225 13.88 3.92 8.87
CA THR A 225 12.80 3.37 9.69
C THR A 225 13.33 2.36 10.71
N GLY A 226 14.26 1.49 10.32
CA GLY A 226 14.89 0.55 11.23
C GLY A 226 15.54 1.25 12.42
N LEU A 227 16.30 2.33 12.19
CA LEU A 227 16.92 3.10 13.27
C LEU A 227 15.89 3.78 14.18
N ALA A 228 14.80 4.31 13.62
CA ALA A 228 13.71 4.88 14.41
C ALA A 228 12.99 3.80 15.25
N LEU A 229 12.71 2.63 14.68
CA LEU A 229 12.09 1.52 15.40
C LEU A 229 13.01 0.89 16.44
N GLN A 230 14.33 0.87 16.21
CA GLN A 230 15.28 0.46 17.23
C GLN A 230 15.19 1.39 18.45
N TRP A 231 15.12 2.71 18.21
CA TRP A 231 14.86 3.66 19.30
C TRP A 231 13.53 3.38 20.01
N VAL A 232 12.46 3.05 19.28
CA VAL A 232 11.17 2.67 19.89
C VAL A 232 11.34 1.45 20.81
N LEU A 233 11.97 0.39 20.31
CA LEU A 233 12.21 -0.84 21.07
C LEU A 233 13.07 -0.59 22.31
N ASP A 234 14.00 0.37 22.27
CA ASP A 234 14.84 0.75 23.40
C ASP A 234 14.10 1.56 24.48
N ASN A 235 13.02 2.24 24.11
CA ASN A 235 12.30 3.14 25.00
C ASN A 235 10.94 2.61 25.49
N PHE A 236 10.29 1.73 24.73
CA PHE A 236 8.96 1.21 25.03
C PHE A 236 9.02 -0.30 25.33
N LYS A 237 9.47 -0.67 26.53
CA LYS A 237 9.72 -2.08 26.90
C LYS A 237 8.49 -2.89 27.30
N ASN A 238 7.37 -2.24 27.64
CA ASN A 238 6.19 -2.89 28.22
C ASN A 238 4.88 -2.48 27.51
N LEU A 239 4.90 -2.40 26.17
CA LEU A 239 3.70 -2.06 25.41
C LEU A 239 2.63 -3.15 25.55
N LYS A 240 1.40 -2.72 25.79
CA LYS A 240 0.20 -3.55 25.68
C LYS A 240 -0.42 -3.44 24.30
N ARG A 241 -0.43 -2.23 23.72
CA ARG A 241 -1.02 -1.96 22.41
C ARG A 241 -0.10 -1.10 21.57
N LEU A 242 -0.01 -1.48 20.30
CA LEU A 242 0.72 -0.75 19.28
C LEU A 242 -0.17 -0.59 18.05
N LEU A 243 -0.52 0.66 17.73
CA LEU A 243 -1.16 1.03 16.49
C LEU A 243 -0.11 1.48 15.48
N LEU A 244 0.08 0.69 14.43
CA LEU A 244 0.85 1.10 13.26
C LEU A 244 -0.10 1.80 12.30
N VAL A 245 0.25 3.02 11.90
CA VAL A 245 -0.55 3.83 10.99
C VAL A 245 0.31 4.17 9.78
N GLY A 246 -0.09 3.74 8.60
CA GLY A 246 0.44 4.28 7.34
C GLY A 246 -0.49 5.39 6.90
N SER A 247 -0.04 6.64 6.88
CA SER A 247 -0.85 7.78 6.44
C SER A 247 0.06 8.91 5.97
N TYR A 248 -0.48 10.10 5.82
CA TYR A 248 0.19 11.29 5.32
C TYR A 248 0.41 12.27 6.48
N GLN A 249 1.18 13.32 6.22
CA GLN A 249 1.45 14.33 7.25
C GLN A 249 0.24 15.25 7.44
N GLU A 250 -0.53 15.44 6.37
CA GLU A 250 -1.74 16.24 6.33
C GLU A 250 -2.72 15.65 5.31
N ALA A 251 -4.00 15.99 5.47
CA ALA A 251 -5.04 15.64 4.51
C ALA A 251 -4.82 16.34 3.15
N ASN A 252 -5.27 15.70 2.08
CA ASN A 252 -5.13 16.13 0.68
C ASN A 252 -3.70 16.13 0.12
N SER A 253 -2.75 15.52 0.84
CA SER A 253 -1.44 15.17 0.29
C SER A 253 -1.59 14.46 -1.06
N LYS A 254 -0.59 14.58 -1.95
CA LYS A 254 -0.49 13.77 -3.18
C LYS A 254 0.60 12.72 -3.10
N ALA A 255 1.15 12.51 -1.91
CA ALA A 255 2.06 11.40 -1.68
C ALA A 255 1.33 10.07 -1.81
N TYR A 256 2.05 9.03 -2.21
CA TYR A 256 1.61 7.64 -2.18
C TYR A 256 2.56 6.85 -1.28
N GLY A 257 2.26 5.58 -1.02
CA GLY A 257 3.20 4.66 -0.35
C GLY A 257 2.98 4.46 1.15
N ALA A 258 1.87 4.94 1.73
CA ALA A 258 1.56 4.74 3.15
C ALA A 258 1.44 3.26 3.54
N HIS A 259 1.04 2.37 2.61
CA HIS A 259 1.04 0.93 2.87
C HIS A 259 2.43 0.34 3.17
N GLY A 260 3.53 1.07 2.98
CA GLY A 260 4.86 0.65 3.43
C GLY A 260 4.93 0.18 4.90
N VAL A 261 4.02 0.70 5.74
CA VAL A 261 3.87 0.31 7.15
C VAL A 261 3.60 -1.19 7.35
N ILE A 262 2.90 -1.85 6.42
CA ILE A 262 2.46 -3.26 6.58
C ILE A 262 3.65 -4.23 6.65
N PHE A 263 4.77 -3.84 6.03
CA PHE A 263 5.99 -4.63 5.96
C PHE A 263 6.70 -4.72 7.32
N TRP A 264 6.41 -3.79 8.23
CA TRP A 264 7.03 -3.73 9.56
C TRP A 264 6.21 -4.41 10.65
N ALA A 265 4.95 -4.73 10.38
CA ALA A 265 4.03 -5.30 11.37
C ALA A 265 4.50 -6.64 11.93
N LYS A 266 4.95 -7.55 11.04
CA LYS A 266 5.50 -8.86 11.45
C LYS A 266 6.71 -8.69 12.37
N TYR A 267 7.68 -7.88 11.96
CA TYR A 267 8.89 -7.64 12.74
C TYR A 267 8.55 -7.11 14.14
N LEU A 268 7.70 -6.09 14.24
CA LEU A 268 7.32 -5.50 15.53
C LEU A 268 6.55 -6.48 16.41
N GLN A 269 5.67 -7.29 15.85
CA GLN A 269 4.99 -8.35 16.59
C GLN A 269 5.97 -9.41 17.11
N GLU A 270 7.04 -9.71 16.38
CA GLU A 270 8.10 -10.64 16.79
C GLU A 270 8.98 -10.09 17.89
N GLN A 271 9.33 -8.79 17.83
CA GLN A 271 10.10 -8.13 18.88
C GLN A 271 9.27 -7.87 20.15
N MET A 272 7.94 -7.78 20.02
CA MET A 272 7.02 -7.48 21.11
C MET A 272 5.87 -8.52 21.17
N PRO A 273 6.16 -9.78 21.53
CA PRO A 273 5.20 -10.88 21.42
C PRO A 273 3.98 -10.75 22.34
N SER A 274 4.09 -10.01 23.45
CA SER A 274 2.98 -9.75 24.37
C SER A 274 2.11 -8.55 23.97
N THR A 275 2.54 -7.77 22.98
CA THR A 275 1.85 -6.55 22.54
C THR A 275 0.83 -6.90 21.45
N VAL A 276 -0.36 -6.29 21.54
CA VAL A 276 -1.34 -6.31 20.46
C VAL A 276 -0.88 -5.32 19.39
N VAL A 277 -0.38 -5.83 18.27
CA VAL A 277 0.01 -5.02 17.10
C VAL A 277 -1.13 -5.00 16.08
N ARG A 278 -1.53 -3.79 15.69
CA ARG A 278 -2.63 -3.55 14.74
C ARG A 278 -2.17 -2.52 13.73
N THR A 279 -2.43 -2.79 12.45
CA THR A 279 -1.96 -1.93 11.36
C THR A 279 -3.15 -1.34 10.63
N VAL A 280 -3.19 -0.01 10.51
CA VAL A 280 -4.18 0.71 9.71
C VAL A 280 -3.45 1.45 8.61
N VAL A 281 -3.89 1.26 7.37
CA VAL A 281 -3.37 1.95 6.19
C VAL A 281 -4.44 2.91 5.70
N ASP A 282 -4.09 4.18 5.65
CA ASP A 282 -4.96 5.27 5.25
C ASP A 282 -4.65 5.71 3.82
N SER A 283 -5.67 5.72 2.96
CA SER A 283 -5.62 6.24 1.60
C SER A 283 -4.46 5.69 0.75
N SER A 284 -4.07 4.43 0.95
CA SER A 284 -2.97 3.78 0.21
C SER A 284 -3.14 2.27 0.14
N MET A 285 -4.10 1.76 -0.63
CA MET A 285 -4.46 0.34 -0.63
C MET A 285 -3.45 -0.61 -1.30
N GLY A 286 -2.32 -0.08 -1.81
CA GLY A 286 -1.33 -0.85 -2.56
C GLY A 286 -1.88 -1.44 -3.86
N ILE A 287 -2.78 -0.71 -4.51
CA ILE A 287 -3.36 -1.07 -5.81
C ILE A 287 -2.59 -0.31 -6.89
N ALA A 288 -1.94 -1.07 -7.76
CA ALA A 288 -1.17 -0.58 -8.89
C ALA A 288 -1.67 -1.21 -10.20
N GLY A 289 -1.46 -0.52 -11.32
CA GLY A 289 -1.69 -1.05 -12.65
C GLY A 289 -0.62 -2.06 -13.07
N PRO A 290 -0.82 -2.75 -14.19
CA PRO A 290 0.02 -3.88 -14.65
C PRO A 290 1.48 -3.51 -14.92
N TRP A 291 1.80 -2.25 -15.22
CA TRP A 291 3.17 -1.81 -15.51
C TRP A 291 4.01 -1.54 -14.26
N PHE A 292 3.40 -1.51 -13.06
CA PHE A 292 4.16 -1.28 -11.82
C PHE A 292 5.30 -2.28 -11.64
N LYS A 293 5.07 -3.55 -12.01
CA LYS A 293 6.09 -4.61 -11.97
C LYS A 293 7.31 -4.29 -12.83
N ALA A 294 7.08 -3.73 -14.01
CA ALA A 294 8.16 -3.33 -14.91
C ALA A 294 8.96 -2.16 -14.33
N TYR A 295 8.31 -1.22 -13.63
CA TYR A 295 9.00 -0.12 -12.95
C TYR A 295 9.83 -0.57 -11.75
N MET A 296 9.37 -1.62 -11.07
CA MET A 296 10.06 -2.21 -9.91
C MET A 296 11.03 -3.33 -10.29
N ALA A 297 11.19 -3.62 -11.58
CA ALA A 297 12.14 -4.60 -12.08
C ALA A 297 13.56 -4.30 -11.55
N ASP A 298 14.37 -5.34 -11.39
CA ASP A 298 15.73 -5.29 -10.82
C ASP A 298 15.82 -4.80 -9.37
N ASP A 299 14.71 -4.83 -8.62
CA ASP A 299 14.64 -4.41 -7.22
C ASP A 299 15.26 -3.02 -7.04
N ILE A 300 14.66 -2.03 -7.69
CA ILE A 300 15.23 -0.68 -7.82
C ILE A 300 15.50 -0.02 -6.46
N TRP A 301 14.73 -0.36 -5.43
CA TRP A 301 14.93 0.11 -4.05
C TRP A 301 15.88 -0.78 -3.23
N GLY A 302 16.30 -1.95 -3.72
CA GLY A 302 17.11 -2.91 -2.98
C GLY A 302 16.38 -3.50 -1.78
N THR A 303 15.08 -3.72 -1.91
CA THR A 303 14.19 -4.26 -0.89
C THR A 303 14.60 -5.68 -0.48
N ALA A 304 15.20 -6.49 -1.36
CA ALA A 304 15.78 -7.79 -1.03
C ALA A 304 16.97 -7.68 -0.05
N ASN A 305 17.59 -6.50 0.03
CA ASN A 305 18.69 -6.19 0.96
C ASN A 305 18.25 -5.35 2.16
N ALA A 306 16.95 -5.06 2.31
CA ALA A 306 16.42 -4.41 3.48
C ALA A 306 16.52 -5.34 4.69
N LEU A 307 17.13 -4.86 5.75
CA LEU A 307 17.35 -5.60 6.99
C LEU A 307 16.51 -4.96 8.10
N VAL A 308 16.01 -5.79 9.01
CA VAL A 308 15.39 -5.30 10.25
C VAL A 308 16.44 -5.10 11.34
N PRO A 309 16.25 -4.14 12.26
CA PRO A 309 17.13 -4.00 13.42
C PRO A 309 17.18 -5.28 14.25
N THR A 310 18.28 -5.49 14.97
CA THR A 310 18.41 -6.57 15.95
C THR A 310 18.33 -6.02 17.36
N ALA A 311 17.57 -6.72 18.23
CA ALA A 311 17.42 -6.34 19.64
C ALA A 311 18.73 -6.21 20.44
N THR A 312 19.85 -6.72 19.91
CA THR A 312 21.15 -6.77 20.60
C THR A 312 22.24 -5.91 19.96
N GLY A 313 21.94 -5.15 18.90
CA GLY A 313 22.93 -4.32 18.20
C GLY A 313 24.03 -5.10 17.46
N ALA A 314 23.99 -6.43 17.47
CA ALA A 314 24.82 -7.27 16.61
C ALA A 314 24.24 -7.22 15.19
N GLY A 315 25.00 -6.68 14.23
CA GLY A 315 24.56 -6.30 12.88
C GLY A 315 23.37 -7.11 12.32
N ALA A 316 22.35 -6.38 11.87
CA ALA A 316 21.10 -6.90 11.33
C ALA A 316 21.32 -8.10 10.39
N LYS A 317 20.68 -9.24 10.67
CA LYS A 317 20.77 -10.45 9.84
C LYS A 317 19.45 -10.81 9.16
N ASP A 318 18.33 -10.50 9.80
CA ASP A 318 17.01 -10.85 9.29
C ASP A 318 16.54 -9.84 8.25
N LYS A 319 15.89 -10.36 7.21
CA LYS A 319 15.31 -9.56 6.13
C LYS A 319 14.00 -8.94 6.60
N LEU A 320 13.75 -7.70 6.19
CA LEU A 320 12.46 -7.04 6.40
C LEU A 320 11.35 -7.71 5.61
N LEU A 321 11.62 -7.98 4.34
CA LEU A 321 10.67 -8.61 3.43
C LEU A 321 10.92 -10.12 3.33
N PRO A 322 9.90 -10.88 2.90
CA PRO A 322 10.04 -12.29 2.57
C PRO A 322 11.13 -12.50 1.50
N PRO A 323 11.67 -13.73 1.38
CA PRO A 323 12.47 -14.06 0.23
C PRO A 323 11.61 -13.99 -1.06
N PRO A 324 12.18 -13.57 -2.21
CA PRO A 324 11.38 -13.30 -3.42
C PRO A 324 10.57 -14.48 -3.97
N TYR A 325 10.96 -15.72 -3.67
CA TYR A 325 10.21 -16.91 -4.09
C TYR A 325 8.95 -17.16 -3.23
N GLU A 326 8.79 -16.46 -2.10
CA GLU A 326 7.56 -16.49 -1.31
C GLU A 326 6.70 -15.27 -1.59
N TRP A 327 7.33 -14.11 -1.77
CA TRP A 327 6.67 -12.84 -2.13
C TRP A 327 7.72 -11.80 -2.51
N ALA A 328 7.47 -11.00 -3.56
CA ALA A 328 8.23 -9.80 -3.85
C ALA A 328 7.36 -8.66 -4.39
N ILE A 329 7.72 -7.42 -4.05
CA ILE A 329 6.98 -6.21 -4.44
C ILE A 329 6.88 -6.00 -5.96
N TRP A 330 7.81 -6.57 -6.73
CA TRP A 330 7.82 -6.48 -8.20
C TRP A 330 7.08 -7.62 -8.90
N SER A 331 6.61 -8.64 -8.18
CA SER A 331 5.92 -9.80 -8.76
C SER A 331 4.55 -10.07 -8.16
N ASP A 332 4.32 -9.70 -6.90
CA ASP A 332 3.16 -10.10 -6.11
C ASP A 332 2.36 -8.89 -5.59
N ASP A 333 1.05 -9.09 -5.42
CA ASP A 333 0.15 -8.06 -4.91
C ASP A 333 0.17 -7.96 -3.37
N ILE A 334 -0.38 -6.88 -2.82
CA ILE A 334 -0.47 -6.71 -1.35
C ILE A 334 -1.41 -7.72 -0.70
N THR A 335 -2.39 -8.26 -1.44
CA THR A 335 -3.32 -9.26 -0.92
C THR A 335 -2.58 -10.56 -0.56
N SER A 336 -1.67 -11.01 -1.41
CA SER A 336 -0.79 -12.15 -1.16
C SER A 336 0.19 -11.88 -0.02
N TYR A 337 0.70 -10.64 0.14
CA TYR A 337 1.50 -10.27 1.31
C TYR A 337 0.73 -10.42 2.61
N TYR A 338 -0.53 -9.94 2.68
CA TYR A 338 -1.33 -10.10 3.90
C TYR A 338 -1.57 -11.57 4.24
N ARG A 339 -1.82 -12.43 3.24
CA ARG A 339 -1.93 -13.89 3.44
C ARG A 339 -0.62 -14.48 3.96
N TRP A 340 0.50 -14.12 3.35
CA TRP A 340 1.84 -14.54 3.78
C TRP A 340 2.12 -14.13 5.23
N ALA A 341 1.87 -12.87 5.57
CA ALA A 341 2.16 -12.32 6.90
C ALA A 341 1.29 -12.96 7.99
N THR A 342 -0.02 -13.10 7.74
CA THR A 342 -0.97 -13.68 8.71
C THR A 342 -0.79 -15.20 8.87
N SER A 343 -0.37 -15.92 7.82
CA SER A 343 -0.04 -17.36 7.94
C SER A 343 1.13 -17.63 8.90
N ARG A 344 2.10 -16.70 8.97
CA ARG A 344 3.29 -16.79 9.82
C ARG A 344 3.10 -16.17 11.19
N ARG A 345 2.26 -15.13 11.26
CA ARG A 345 1.87 -14.45 12.50
C ARG A 345 0.35 -14.24 12.51
N PRO A 346 -0.42 -15.27 12.93
CA PRO A 346 -1.88 -15.22 13.01
C PRO A 346 -2.46 -14.08 13.86
N SER A 347 -1.64 -13.46 14.73
CA SER A 347 -2.04 -12.31 15.56
C SER A 347 -2.04 -10.97 14.85
N LEU A 348 -1.40 -10.87 13.69
CA LEU A 348 -1.39 -9.65 12.88
C LEU A 348 -2.79 -9.37 12.36
N ALA A 349 -3.19 -8.11 12.38
CA ALA A 349 -4.40 -7.68 11.70
C ALA A 349 -4.16 -6.34 10.99
N PHE A 350 -4.82 -6.22 9.85
CA PHE A 350 -4.70 -5.10 8.93
C PHE A 350 -6.07 -4.45 8.71
N ALA A 351 -6.07 -3.14 8.65
CA ALA A 351 -7.22 -2.32 8.33
C ALA A 351 -6.84 -1.37 7.20
N GLU A 352 -7.75 -1.16 6.26
CA GLU A 352 -7.60 -0.11 5.25
C GLU A 352 -8.72 0.90 5.40
N VAL A 353 -8.36 2.18 5.41
CA VAL A 353 -9.29 3.31 5.50
C VAL A 353 -9.10 4.11 4.23
N SER A 354 -10.14 4.28 3.42
CA SER A 354 -9.98 5.01 2.16
C SER A 354 -11.29 5.59 1.66
N SER A 355 -11.20 6.66 0.86
CA SER A 355 -12.25 6.93 -0.10
C SER A 355 -12.18 5.95 -1.27
N ILE A 356 -13.34 5.57 -1.79
CA ILE A 356 -13.43 4.73 -2.97
C ILE A 356 -12.98 5.49 -4.23
N GLU A 357 -13.15 6.81 -4.26
CA GLU A 357 -12.77 7.70 -5.36
C GLU A 357 -11.51 8.53 -5.04
N ASP A 358 -10.60 8.00 -4.22
CA ASP A 358 -9.33 8.67 -3.90
C ASP A 358 -8.49 8.95 -5.17
N ASP A 359 -8.34 10.23 -5.51
CA ASP A 359 -7.68 10.67 -6.74
C ASP A 359 -6.21 10.28 -6.81
N VAL A 360 -5.51 10.24 -5.67
CA VAL A 360 -4.07 9.90 -5.64
C VAL A 360 -3.88 8.44 -5.97
N GLN A 361 -4.69 7.57 -5.37
CA GLN A 361 -4.62 6.13 -5.65
C GLN A 361 -5.05 5.81 -7.07
N LYS A 362 -6.11 6.46 -7.58
CA LYS A 362 -6.52 6.37 -8.98
C LYS A 362 -5.43 6.81 -9.95
N ASN A 363 -4.84 7.98 -9.71
CA ASN A 363 -3.79 8.50 -10.58
C ASN A 363 -2.56 7.60 -10.57
N PHE A 364 -2.19 7.05 -9.41
CA PHE A 364 -1.12 6.06 -9.31
C PHE A 364 -1.42 4.81 -10.12
N PHE A 365 -2.62 4.25 -9.99
CA PHE A 365 -3.07 3.09 -10.75
C PHE A 365 -3.03 3.34 -12.26
N ILE A 366 -3.51 4.51 -12.73
CA ILE A 366 -3.52 4.88 -14.15
C ILE A 366 -2.10 5.01 -14.70
N MET A 367 -1.23 5.73 -14.00
CA MET A 367 0.18 5.91 -14.38
C MET A 367 0.96 4.59 -14.46
N THR A 368 0.54 3.60 -13.67
CA THR A 368 1.10 2.25 -13.69
C THR A 368 0.38 1.33 -14.67
N GLY A 369 -0.35 1.87 -15.66
CA GLY A 369 -0.92 1.12 -16.77
C GLY A 369 -2.39 0.71 -16.59
N GLY A 370 -3.04 1.16 -15.52
CA GLY A 370 -4.48 1.04 -15.33
C GLY A 370 -5.26 2.12 -16.08
N MET A 371 -6.58 2.12 -15.93
CA MET A 371 -7.48 3.12 -16.50
C MET A 371 -8.47 3.61 -15.44
N SER A 372 -8.80 4.90 -15.48
CA SER A 372 -9.82 5.51 -14.59
C SER A 372 -11.18 4.84 -14.79
N GLN A 373 -11.49 4.63 -16.07
CA GLN A 373 -12.61 3.87 -16.57
C GLN A 373 -12.05 3.03 -17.71
N ASP A 374 -12.02 1.71 -17.52
CA ASP A 374 -11.91 0.77 -18.63
C ASP A 374 -13.31 0.20 -18.85
N CYS A 375 -13.71 0.00 -20.10
CA CYS A 375 -15.05 -0.47 -20.43
C CYS A 375 -15.37 -1.75 -19.66
N CYS A 376 -16.08 -1.60 -18.55
CA CYS A 376 -16.79 -2.66 -17.91
C CYS A 376 -18.16 -2.65 -18.57
N ASN A 377 -18.52 -3.71 -19.29
CA ASN A 377 -19.88 -3.79 -19.82
C ASN A 377 -20.97 -3.69 -18.70
N ASN A 378 -20.60 -3.76 -17.42
CA ASN A 378 -21.53 -3.66 -16.28
C ASN A 378 -21.74 -2.28 -15.67
N GLY A 379 -21.11 -1.20 -16.17
CA GLY A 379 -21.58 0.15 -15.85
C GLY A 379 -20.56 1.30 -15.87
N CYS A 380 -21.15 2.49 -16.07
CA CYS A 380 -20.62 3.85 -16.10
C CYS A 380 -19.71 4.16 -17.30
N GLY A 381 -20.33 4.55 -18.41
CA GLY A 381 -19.66 5.33 -19.46
C GLY A 381 -19.35 4.60 -20.77
N CYS A 382 -19.82 3.37 -20.98
CA CYS A 382 -19.66 2.73 -22.29
C CYS A 382 -20.48 3.49 -23.35
N SER A 383 -19.82 4.31 -24.16
CA SER A 383 -20.38 4.75 -25.44
C SER A 383 -20.27 3.59 -26.43
N ASN A 384 -21.19 3.52 -27.41
CA ASN A 384 -21.21 2.48 -28.46
C ASN A 384 -19.96 2.46 -29.37
N GLN A 385 -18.91 3.21 -29.06
CA GLN A 385 -17.73 3.43 -29.91
C GLN A 385 -16.47 2.64 -29.49
N ILE A 386 -16.48 1.90 -28.37
CA ILE A 386 -15.32 1.10 -27.92
C ILE A 386 -15.40 -0.33 -28.49
N VAL A 387 -14.25 -0.86 -28.92
CA VAL A 387 -14.10 -2.15 -29.62
C VAL A 387 -14.60 -3.31 -28.76
N ARG A 388 -15.28 -4.29 -29.39
CA ARG A 388 -16.01 -5.36 -28.70
C ARG A 388 -15.16 -6.22 -27.74
N ASP A 389 -13.87 -6.40 -28.05
CA ASP A 389 -12.97 -7.33 -27.35
C ASP A 389 -12.29 -6.73 -26.10
N SER A 390 -12.40 -5.41 -25.87
CA SER A 390 -11.78 -4.73 -24.72
C SER A 390 -12.73 -4.52 -23.54
N ARG A 391 -13.94 -5.07 -23.57
CA ARG A 391 -15.04 -4.70 -22.64
C ARG A 391 -15.15 -5.56 -21.38
N ASN A 392 -14.03 -5.99 -20.81
CA ASN A 392 -13.99 -6.87 -19.63
C ASN A 392 -13.64 -6.15 -18.32
N GLY A 393 -13.29 -4.86 -18.39
CA GLY A 393 -12.88 -4.06 -17.24
C GLY A 393 -11.58 -4.49 -16.60
N GLN A 394 -10.72 -5.24 -17.30
CA GLN A 394 -9.48 -5.77 -16.73
C GLN A 394 -8.62 -4.65 -16.16
N LEU A 395 -8.57 -3.47 -16.79
CA LEU A 395 -7.75 -2.34 -16.36
C LEU A 395 -8.56 -1.29 -15.59
N ASP A 396 -9.81 -1.55 -15.22
CA ASP A 396 -10.69 -0.57 -14.59
C ASP A 396 -10.34 -0.37 -13.11
N TRP A 397 -10.23 0.89 -12.68
CA TRP A 397 -9.97 1.23 -11.28
C TRP A 397 -11.06 0.69 -10.34
N THR A 398 -12.33 0.94 -10.66
CA THR A 398 -13.45 0.59 -9.78
C THR A 398 -13.49 -0.91 -9.56
N LYS A 399 -13.35 -1.69 -10.64
CA LYS A 399 -13.30 -3.15 -10.58
C LYS A 399 -12.08 -3.64 -9.80
N THR A 400 -10.89 -3.14 -10.13
CA THR A 400 -9.63 -3.55 -9.47
C THR A 400 -9.67 -3.29 -7.97
N ARG A 401 -10.12 -2.09 -7.58
CA ARG A 401 -10.33 -1.71 -6.18
C ARG A 401 -11.28 -2.67 -5.47
N LYS A 402 -12.46 -2.92 -6.05
CA LYS A 402 -13.45 -3.85 -5.48
C LYS A 402 -12.87 -5.26 -5.34
N VAL A 403 -12.27 -5.81 -6.39
CA VAL A 403 -11.66 -7.15 -6.40
C VAL A 403 -10.63 -7.30 -5.28
N GLN A 404 -9.73 -6.34 -5.11
CA GLN A 404 -8.69 -6.45 -4.09
C GLN A 404 -9.25 -6.43 -2.66
N ILE A 405 -10.21 -5.54 -2.35
CA ILE A 405 -10.86 -5.51 -1.03
C ILE A 405 -11.63 -6.80 -0.75
N LEU A 406 -12.43 -7.25 -1.73
CA LEU A 406 -13.24 -8.45 -1.62
C LEU A 406 -12.37 -9.68 -1.39
N ARG A 407 -11.28 -9.82 -2.15
CA ARG A 407 -10.28 -10.89 -1.97
C ARG A 407 -9.68 -10.87 -0.57
N ARG A 408 -9.28 -9.71 -0.05
CA ARG A 408 -8.73 -9.59 1.32
C ARG A 408 -9.74 -10.04 2.38
N ASN A 409 -10.99 -9.58 2.29
CA ASN A 409 -12.07 -9.99 3.20
C ASN A 409 -12.49 -11.46 3.07
N LYS A 410 -12.22 -12.09 1.92
CA LYS A 410 -12.48 -13.52 1.66
C LYS A 410 -11.34 -14.39 2.17
N TYR A 411 -10.08 -14.02 1.92
CA TYR A 411 -8.91 -14.84 2.29
C TYR A 411 -8.54 -14.76 3.76
N ILE A 412 -8.71 -13.60 4.40
CA ILE A 412 -8.29 -13.39 5.79
C ILE A 412 -9.40 -12.70 6.62
N PRO A 413 -10.60 -13.30 6.70
CA PRO A 413 -11.80 -12.69 7.28
C PRO A 413 -11.66 -12.37 8.77
N ASN A 414 -10.73 -13.01 9.47
CA ASN A 414 -10.46 -12.82 10.89
C ASN A 414 -9.28 -11.89 11.18
N ASN A 415 -8.61 -11.37 10.15
CA ASN A 415 -7.41 -10.55 10.27
C ASN A 415 -7.47 -9.25 9.47
N TYR A 416 -8.42 -9.09 8.55
CA TYR A 416 -8.55 -7.90 7.71
C TYR A 416 -9.89 -7.20 7.86
N ARG A 417 -9.88 -5.87 7.83
CA ARG A 417 -11.08 -5.04 7.62
C ARG A 417 -10.78 -3.91 6.65
N SER A 418 -11.80 -3.43 5.96
CA SER A 418 -11.75 -2.21 5.16
C SER A 418 -12.81 -1.26 5.68
N TRP A 419 -12.52 0.03 5.80
CA TRP A 419 -13.47 1.10 6.08
C TRP A 419 -13.46 2.03 4.87
N MET A 420 -14.58 2.10 4.15
CA MET A 420 -14.64 2.74 2.84
C MET A 420 -15.77 3.77 2.79
N ILE A 421 -15.46 4.99 2.34
CA ILE A 421 -16.45 6.05 2.17
C ILE A 421 -16.69 6.39 0.69
N SER A 422 -17.95 6.62 0.33
CA SER A 422 -18.38 6.87 -1.04
C SER A 422 -18.36 8.34 -1.48
N THR A 423 -18.20 9.29 -0.56
CA THR A 423 -18.58 10.70 -0.79
C THR A 423 -17.43 11.70 -0.84
N SER A 424 -16.19 11.30 -1.13
CA SER A 424 -15.09 12.28 -1.24
C SER A 424 -13.96 11.87 -2.18
N THR A 425 -13.19 12.81 -2.70
CA THR A 425 -11.83 12.54 -3.24
C THR A 425 -10.73 12.78 -2.19
N THR A 426 -11.13 13.01 -0.93
CA THR A 426 -10.21 13.26 0.19
C THR A 426 -9.21 12.13 0.35
N HIS A 427 -7.97 12.53 0.54
CA HIS A 427 -6.82 11.67 0.72
C HIS A 427 -6.24 11.89 2.12
N GLY A 428 -6.02 10.83 2.89
CA GLY A 428 -5.54 10.92 4.28
C GLY A 428 -6.64 11.21 5.29
N LEU A 429 -7.54 10.26 5.49
CA LEU A 429 -8.74 10.39 6.34
C LEU A 429 -8.43 10.31 7.83
N LEU A 430 -7.40 9.54 8.23
CA LEU A 430 -6.99 9.44 9.63
C LEU A 430 -6.31 10.72 10.11
N VAL A 431 -5.74 11.51 9.21
CA VAL A 431 -5.09 12.79 9.54
C VAL A 431 -5.93 13.98 9.10
N SER A 432 -7.21 13.76 8.77
CA SER A 432 -8.13 14.82 8.36
C SER A 432 -8.83 15.49 9.56
N PRO A 433 -9.30 16.74 9.41
CA PRO A 433 -10.15 17.39 10.41
C PRO A 433 -11.44 16.61 10.71
N GLU A 434 -11.95 15.84 9.75
CA GLU A 434 -13.19 15.07 9.85
C GLU A 434 -13.02 13.71 10.54
N TYR A 435 -11.82 13.28 10.91
CA TYR A 435 -11.57 11.96 11.55
C TYR A 435 -12.54 11.61 12.70
N MET A 436 -12.95 12.62 13.47
CA MET A 436 -13.85 12.47 14.63
C MET A 436 -15.34 12.37 14.26
N SER A 437 -15.72 12.62 13.01
CA SER A 437 -17.12 12.71 12.58
C SER A 437 -17.42 12.00 11.25
N ILE A 438 -16.39 11.68 10.47
CA ILE A 438 -16.52 11.06 9.16
C ILE A 438 -17.02 9.62 9.31
N CYS A 439 -17.94 9.26 8.43
CA CYS A 439 -18.69 8.02 8.50
C CYS A 439 -19.00 7.49 7.10
N PRO A 440 -18.93 6.17 6.87
CA PRO A 440 -19.33 5.60 5.62
C PRO A 440 -20.85 5.40 5.60
N LYS A 441 -21.47 5.62 4.44
CA LYS A 441 -22.88 5.25 4.24
C LYS A 441 -22.97 3.73 4.06
N LEU A 442 -23.68 3.04 4.94
CA LEU A 442 -23.84 1.58 4.89
C LEU A 442 -25.08 1.17 4.08
N GLY A 443 -26.05 2.08 3.93
CA GLY A 443 -27.29 1.96 3.19
C GLY A 443 -27.69 3.25 2.44
N LEU A 444 -28.60 3.15 1.44
CA LEU A 444 -29.21 4.32 0.79
C LEU A 444 -30.13 5.12 1.73
N GLU A 445 -30.65 4.46 2.77
CA GLU A 445 -31.60 5.02 3.73
C GLU A 445 -30.95 5.45 5.06
N ASP A 446 -29.62 5.35 5.20
CA ASP A 446 -28.93 5.72 6.42
C ASP A 446 -28.88 7.25 6.57
N PHE A 447 -29.82 7.80 7.34
CA PHE A 447 -29.85 9.22 7.70
C PHE A 447 -28.90 9.58 8.86
N MET A 448 -28.49 8.59 9.66
CA MET A 448 -27.61 8.79 10.82
C MET A 448 -26.50 7.74 10.86
N CYS A 449 -25.29 8.19 11.15
CA CYS A 449 -24.14 7.31 11.36
C CYS A 449 -24.21 6.65 12.75
N PRO A 450 -24.26 5.32 12.87
CA PRO A 450 -24.08 4.68 14.16
C PRO A 450 -22.67 4.95 14.69
N GLN A 451 -22.55 5.29 15.98
CA GLN A 451 -21.28 5.75 16.59
C GLN A 451 -20.10 4.81 16.32
N GLN A 452 -20.32 3.50 16.33
CA GLN A 452 -19.29 2.49 16.06
C GLN A 452 -18.66 2.55 14.66
N TYR A 453 -19.30 3.22 13.70
CA TYR A 453 -18.80 3.38 12.33
C TYR A 453 -18.15 4.74 12.06
N ILE A 454 -18.21 5.68 13.02
CA ILE A 454 -17.39 6.89 12.99
C ILE A 454 -15.93 6.47 12.97
N LEU A 455 -15.13 7.04 12.06
CA LEU A 455 -13.77 6.57 11.79
C LEU A 455 -12.90 6.48 13.05
N GLN A 456 -12.94 7.47 13.94
CA GLN A 456 -12.24 7.40 15.22
C GLN A 456 -12.67 6.22 16.09
N THR A 457 -13.97 6.03 16.29
CA THR A 457 -14.50 4.97 17.16
C THR A 457 -14.26 3.59 16.54
N TRP A 458 -14.36 3.50 15.21
CA TRP A 458 -14.03 2.30 14.46
C TRP A 458 -12.55 1.93 14.60
N THR A 459 -11.65 2.90 14.45
CA THR A 459 -10.19 2.72 14.60
C THR A 459 -9.84 2.27 16.01
N TYR A 460 -10.45 2.89 17.02
CA TYR A 460 -10.28 2.48 18.42
C TYR A 460 -10.84 1.08 18.70
N SER A 461 -11.98 0.72 18.11
CA SER A 461 -12.56 -0.61 18.22
C SER A 461 -11.67 -1.67 17.56
N PHE A 462 -11.07 -1.35 16.41
CA PHE A 462 -10.16 -2.25 15.70
C PHE A 462 -8.92 -2.59 16.53
N ILE A 463 -8.30 -1.62 17.21
CA ILE A 463 -7.13 -1.93 18.04
C ILE A 463 -7.45 -2.74 19.29
N ASN A 464 -8.64 -2.57 19.85
CA ASN A 464 -9.08 -3.29 21.05
C ASN A 464 -9.71 -4.66 20.76
N ALA A 465 -9.95 -4.98 19.48
CA ALA A 465 -10.57 -6.22 19.09
C ALA A 465 -9.62 -7.43 19.22
N LYS A 466 -10.22 -8.56 19.57
CA LYS A 466 -9.55 -9.84 19.82
C LYS A 466 -9.72 -10.78 18.64
N ILE A 467 -8.72 -11.63 18.43
CA ILE A 467 -8.75 -12.75 17.51
C ILE A 467 -8.73 -14.02 18.35
N SER A 468 -9.62 -14.95 18.05
CA SER A 468 -9.69 -16.27 18.68
C SER A 468 -9.06 -17.30 17.76
N TYR A 469 -8.38 -18.29 18.34
CA TYR A 469 -7.65 -19.32 17.60
C TYR A 469 -8.14 -20.71 17.98
N ASN A 470 -8.02 -21.65 17.05
CA ASN A 470 -8.11 -23.08 17.35
C ASN A 470 -6.80 -23.58 18.02
N PRO A 471 -6.73 -24.85 18.49
CA PRO A 471 -5.53 -25.42 19.09
C PRO A 471 -4.28 -25.37 18.19
N GLU A 472 -4.46 -25.36 16.86
CA GLU A 472 -3.39 -25.26 15.86
C GLU A 472 -2.88 -23.82 15.65
N GLY A 473 -3.46 -22.83 16.35
CA GLY A 473 -3.08 -21.41 16.24
C GLY A 473 -3.66 -20.69 15.01
N ILE A 474 -4.65 -21.29 14.34
CA ILE A 474 -5.34 -20.73 13.18
C ILE A 474 -6.49 -19.83 13.65
N PRO A 475 -6.64 -18.61 13.12
CA PRO A 475 -7.74 -17.70 13.46
C PRO A 475 -9.10 -18.28 13.07
N ILE A 476 -10.00 -18.45 14.04
CA ILE A 476 -11.37 -18.98 13.80
C ILE A 476 -12.44 -17.89 13.89
N SER A 477 -12.23 -16.86 14.69
CA SER A 477 -13.15 -15.74 14.81
C SER A 477 -12.43 -14.48 15.29
N SER A 478 -13.07 -13.33 15.14
CA SER A 478 -12.58 -12.05 15.65
C SER A 478 -13.74 -11.20 16.17
N THR A 479 -13.45 -10.31 17.11
CA THR A 479 -14.41 -9.31 17.60
C THR A 479 -14.31 -7.99 16.83
N PHE A 480 -13.71 -8.01 15.64
CA PHE A 480 -13.71 -6.85 14.75
C PHE A 480 -15.14 -6.51 14.35
N LEU A 481 -15.44 -5.22 14.18
CA LEU A 481 -16.73 -4.77 13.66
C LEU A 481 -16.99 -5.38 12.26
N GLY A 482 -18.23 -5.82 12.05
CA GLY A 482 -18.63 -6.58 10.87
C GLY A 482 -18.33 -8.06 10.99
N THR A 483 -19.39 -8.86 11.14
CA THR A 483 -19.36 -10.32 11.29
C THR A 483 -19.64 -11.05 9.98
N THR A 484 -20.52 -10.52 9.15
CA THR A 484 -20.84 -11.08 7.83
C THR A 484 -19.88 -10.56 6.76
N TYR A 485 -19.76 -11.29 5.64
CA TYR A 485 -18.95 -10.83 4.52
C TYR A 485 -19.43 -9.48 3.97
N SER A 486 -20.75 -9.26 3.89
CA SER A 486 -21.31 -7.98 3.45
C SER A 486 -20.92 -6.81 4.37
N GLU A 487 -21.01 -7.01 5.69
CA GLU A 487 -20.65 -5.99 6.68
C GLU A 487 -19.16 -5.63 6.61
N ARG A 488 -18.27 -6.62 6.43
CA ARG A 488 -16.83 -6.38 6.32
C ARG A 488 -16.43 -5.58 5.06
N ASN A 489 -17.23 -5.69 4.01
CA ASN A 489 -17.01 -4.99 2.74
C ASN A 489 -17.76 -3.65 2.66
N PHE A 490 -18.46 -3.20 3.71
CA PHE A 490 -19.14 -1.89 3.74
C PHE A 490 -20.13 -1.68 2.58
N GLY A 491 -20.84 -2.74 2.17
CA GLY A 491 -22.06 -2.68 1.35
C GLY A 491 -21.98 -1.70 0.17
N TYR A 492 -22.73 -0.59 0.22
CA TYR A 492 -22.84 0.38 -0.87
C TYR A 492 -21.53 1.03 -1.33
N SER A 493 -20.50 1.06 -0.50
CA SER A 493 -19.21 1.65 -0.88
C SER A 493 -18.35 0.68 -1.70
N THR A 494 -18.50 -0.64 -1.50
CA THR A 494 -17.66 -1.65 -2.17
C THR A 494 -18.48 -2.63 -3.01
N CYS A 495 -19.56 -3.18 -2.45
CA CYS A 495 -20.38 -4.19 -3.09
C CYS A 495 -21.48 -3.62 -4.00
N LEU A 496 -21.95 -2.37 -3.78
CA LEU A 496 -23.00 -1.72 -4.59
C LEU A 496 -22.48 -0.47 -5.37
N GLY A 497 -23.30 0.14 -6.26
CA GLY A 497 -22.87 1.08 -7.33
C GLY A 497 -22.93 0.58 -8.80
N CYS A 498 -21.92 0.94 -9.59
CA CYS A 498 -21.97 0.81 -11.06
C CYS A 498 -21.53 -0.57 -11.60
N LEU A 499 -21.21 -1.55 -10.75
CA LEU A 499 -20.63 -2.85 -11.15
C LEU A 499 -21.16 -3.99 -10.26
N ASP A 500 -22.43 -3.93 -9.85
CA ASP A 500 -22.79 -4.47 -8.54
C ASP A 500 -22.68 -5.98 -8.36
N GLY A 501 -21.93 -6.35 -7.32
CA GLY A 501 -21.38 -7.67 -7.06
C GLY A 501 -20.32 -8.08 -8.08
N VAL A 502 -19.02 -7.92 -7.78
CA VAL A 502 -17.98 -8.61 -8.56
C VAL A 502 -18.37 -10.09 -8.59
N LEU A 503 -18.55 -10.67 -9.77
CA LEU A 503 -18.99 -12.06 -9.88
C LEU A 503 -18.06 -12.99 -9.09
N GLY A 504 -18.64 -13.94 -8.35
CA GLY A 504 -17.88 -14.82 -7.47
C GLY A 504 -17.53 -14.22 -6.10
N SER A 505 -17.92 -12.96 -5.84
CA SER A 505 -17.62 -12.32 -4.56
C SER A 505 -18.55 -12.76 -3.43
N GLY A 506 -19.74 -13.29 -3.72
CA GLY A 506 -20.59 -13.91 -2.71
C GLY A 506 -19.96 -15.14 -2.05
N GLU A 507 -20.52 -15.53 -0.91
CA GLU A 507 -20.01 -16.64 -0.09
C GLU A 507 -20.10 -17.98 -0.82
N TYR A 508 -21.11 -18.15 -1.68
CA TYR A 508 -21.38 -19.39 -2.43
C TYR A 508 -21.40 -19.15 -3.95
N ASP A 509 -20.94 -17.98 -4.40
CA ASP A 509 -20.95 -17.64 -5.81
C ASP A 509 -19.81 -18.36 -6.55
N GLU A 510 -20.10 -18.80 -7.76
CA GLU A 510 -19.08 -19.31 -8.66
C GLU A 510 -18.15 -18.19 -9.12
N LEU A 511 -16.86 -18.49 -9.11
CA LEU A 511 -15.76 -17.56 -9.30
C LEU A 511 -15.48 -17.32 -10.79
N CYS A 512 -15.77 -18.30 -11.64
CA CYS A 512 -15.44 -18.29 -13.07
C CYS A 512 -16.63 -17.85 -13.95
N ASN A 513 -17.30 -16.80 -13.49
CA ASN A 513 -18.45 -16.20 -14.14
C ASN A 513 -18.10 -14.88 -14.81
N VAL A 514 -18.82 -14.58 -15.89
CA VAL A 514 -18.81 -13.30 -16.60
C VAL A 514 -20.24 -12.83 -16.84
N THR A 515 -20.47 -11.52 -16.87
CA THR A 515 -21.77 -10.96 -17.26
C THR A 515 -21.87 -10.86 -18.78
N ILE A 516 -23.03 -11.23 -19.31
CA ILE A 516 -23.35 -11.19 -20.73
C ILE A 516 -24.37 -10.08 -21.05
N TYR A 517 -24.27 -9.44 -22.23
CA TYR A 517 -25.08 -8.28 -22.63
C TYR A 517 -25.78 -8.48 -23.98
N ASP A 518 -26.59 -7.50 -24.37
CA ASP A 518 -27.50 -7.54 -25.54
C ASP A 518 -26.82 -7.93 -26.86
N ASP A 519 -25.55 -7.60 -27.04
CA ASP A 519 -24.80 -7.89 -28.27
C ASP A 519 -23.85 -9.11 -28.18
N ASP A 520 -23.82 -9.78 -27.03
CA ASP A 520 -22.99 -10.98 -26.82
C ASP A 520 -23.74 -12.27 -27.21
N THR A 521 -22.99 -13.18 -27.83
CA THR A 521 -23.39 -14.54 -28.20
C THR A 521 -22.37 -15.52 -27.63
N PHE A 522 -22.66 -16.82 -27.64
CA PHE A 522 -21.66 -17.82 -27.26
C PHE A 522 -20.38 -17.72 -28.11
N ARG A 523 -20.47 -17.28 -29.37
CA ARG A 523 -19.30 -17.09 -30.24
C ARG A 523 -18.41 -15.94 -29.79
N THR A 524 -18.99 -14.77 -29.51
CA THR A 524 -18.21 -13.58 -29.12
C THR A 524 -17.57 -13.77 -27.75
N VAL A 525 -18.30 -14.41 -26.82
CA VAL A 525 -17.78 -14.70 -25.48
C VAL A 525 -16.70 -15.77 -25.53
N ALA A 526 -16.91 -16.86 -26.28
CA ALA A 526 -15.89 -17.90 -26.41
C ALA A 526 -14.59 -17.36 -27.02
N ALA A 527 -14.68 -16.51 -28.06
CA ALA A 527 -13.51 -15.86 -28.66
C ALA A 527 -12.73 -15.01 -27.65
N ARG A 528 -13.42 -14.23 -26.80
CA ARG A 528 -12.82 -13.40 -25.74
C ARG A 528 -11.94 -14.21 -24.78
N TYR A 529 -12.34 -15.45 -24.51
CA TYR A 529 -11.63 -16.37 -23.62
C TYR A 529 -10.84 -17.43 -24.38
N ASN A 530 -10.61 -17.24 -25.69
CA ASN A 530 -9.82 -18.19 -26.50
C ASN A 530 -10.34 -19.64 -26.37
N SER A 531 -11.66 -19.74 -26.31
CA SER A 531 -12.46 -20.96 -26.25
C SER A 531 -13.24 -21.15 -27.56
N ASN A 532 -14.00 -22.24 -27.65
CA ASN A 532 -14.99 -22.43 -28.70
C ASN A 532 -16.41 -22.40 -28.12
N TRP A 533 -17.36 -21.92 -28.94
CA TRP A 533 -18.74 -21.73 -28.50
C TRP A 533 -19.39 -23.03 -28.04
N VAL A 534 -18.99 -24.20 -28.58
CA VAL A 534 -19.53 -25.51 -28.18
C VAL A 534 -19.11 -25.86 -26.75
N SER A 535 -17.85 -25.59 -26.39
CA SER A 535 -17.33 -25.82 -25.03
C SER A 535 -17.97 -24.87 -24.04
N LEU A 536 -18.13 -23.60 -24.42
CA LEU A 536 -18.82 -22.62 -23.61
C LEU A 536 -20.31 -22.96 -23.43
N TRP A 537 -20.98 -23.43 -24.50
CA TRP A 537 -22.35 -23.92 -24.44
C TRP A 537 -22.47 -25.16 -23.54
N ALA A 538 -21.58 -26.14 -23.70
CA ALA A 538 -21.56 -27.34 -22.87
C ALA A 538 -21.36 -27.03 -21.38
N LEU A 539 -20.52 -26.03 -21.07
CA LEU A 539 -20.29 -25.55 -19.70
C LEU A 539 -21.55 -24.92 -19.07
N ASN A 540 -22.48 -24.43 -19.89
CA ASN A 540 -23.67 -23.71 -19.43
C ASN A 540 -24.99 -24.44 -19.74
N GLY A 541 -24.96 -25.58 -20.44
CA GLY A 541 -26.10 -26.30 -21.03
C GLY A 541 -27.05 -27.01 -20.05
N GLY A 542 -27.34 -26.40 -18.90
CA GLY A 542 -28.20 -26.97 -17.86
C GLY A 542 -28.45 -26.05 -16.66
N TYR A 543 -28.52 -24.73 -16.83
CA TYR A 543 -28.75 -23.81 -15.71
C TYR A 543 -30.19 -23.95 -15.14
N SER A 544 -30.39 -24.92 -14.24
CA SER A 544 -31.35 -24.80 -13.14
C SER A 544 -30.61 -24.10 -11.99
N ASP A 545 -31.20 -23.04 -11.43
CA ASP A 545 -30.57 -22.31 -10.33
C ASP A 545 -30.26 -23.23 -9.12
N CYS A 546 -29.32 -22.81 -8.27
CA CYS A 546 -28.95 -23.52 -7.04
C CYS A 546 -30.08 -23.51 -5.98
N ARG A 547 -31.29 -23.07 -6.31
CA ARG A 547 -32.49 -23.11 -5.46
C ARG A 547 -33.50 -24.17 -5.92
N GLY A 548 -33.19 -24.96 -6.95
CA GLY A 548 -34.05 -26.06 -7.39
C GLY A 548 -35.41 -25.59 -7.93
N VAL A 549 -35.55 -24.29 -8.23
CA VAL A 549 -36.76 -23.79 -8.89
C VAL A 549 -36.56 -24.01 -10.38
N ARG A 550 -37.21 -25.06 -10.90
CA ARG A 550 -37.50 -25.16 -12.33
C ARG A 550 -38.25 -23.89 -12.73
N LEU A 551 -37.59 -22.99 -13.46
CA LEU A 551 -38.32 -22.02 -14.25
C LEU A 551 -39.17 -22.81 -15.24
N ALA A 552 -40.47 -22.81 -14.98
CA ALA A 552 -41.46 -23.44 -15.82
C ALA A 552 -41.38 -22.87 -17.25
N GLU A 553 -41.49 -23.79 -18.22
CA GLU A 553 -42.11 -23.56 -19.52
C GLU A 553 -41.48 -22.54 -20.50
N THR A 554 -40.16 -22.45 -20.58
CA THR A 554 -39.52 -22.09 -21.86
C THR A 554 -38.33 -23.00 -22.13
N SER A 555 -38.62 -24.18 -22.68
CA SER A 555 -37.62 -25.02 -23.33
C SER A 555 -37.13 -24.34 -24.62
N ILE A 556 -36.30 -23.31 -24.48
CA ILE A 556 -35.52 -22.77 -25.59
C ILE A 556 -34.24 -23.60 -25.63
N ARG A 557 -34.08 -24.36 -26.72
CA ARG A 557 -32.80 -24.99 -27.06
C ARG A 557 -31.83 -23.85 -27.32
N GLU A 558 -30.92 -23.61 -26.38
CA GLU A 558 -29.97 -22.49 -26.45
C GLU A 558 -29.04 -22.68 -27.66
N ALA A 559 -29.32 -22.01 -28.76
CA ALA A 559 -28.50 -22.07 -29.97
C ALA A 559 -27.27 -21.14 -29.83
N PRO A 560 -26.13 -21.46 -30.45
CA PRO A 560 -24.90 -20.63 -30.42
C PRO A 560 -25.10 -19.15 -30.75
N ASP A 561 -26.10 -18.86 -31.57
CA ASP A 561 -26.35 -17.54 -32.14
C ASP A 561 -27.41 -16.76 -31.35
N GLN A 562 -27.84 -17.28 -30.19
CA GLN A 562 -28.78 -16.62 -29.29
C GLN A 562 -28.09 -15.48 -28.52
N GLN A 563 -28.78 -14.35 -28.40
CA GLN A 563 -28.38 -13.25 -27.52
C GLN A 563 -28.66 -13.62 -26.05
N LEU A 564 -27.68 -13.38 -25.19
CA LEU A 564 -27.62 -13.92 -23.83
C LEU A 564 -27.74 -12.85 -22.74
N SER A 565 -28.31 -11.69 -23.06
CA SER A 565 -28.23 -10.48 -22.23
C SER A 565 -28.71 -10.62 -20.79
N GLY A 566 -27.99 -9.94 -19.90
CA GLY A 566 -28.37 -9.70 -18.51
C GLY A 566 -28.13 -10.86 -17.57
N ARG A 567 -27.48 -11.95 -18.02
CA ARG A 567 -27.28 -13.18 -17.24
C ARG A 567 -25.80 -13.43 -16.94
N PRO A 568 -25.48 -14.01 -15.76
CA PRO A 568 -24.15 -14.58 -15.53
C PRO A 568 -23.97 -15.83 -16.40
N LEU A 569 -22.79 -15.97 -16.99
CA LEU A 569 -22.38 -17.11 -17.78
C LEU A 569 -21.06 -17.63 -17.23
N ARG A 570 -20.94 -18.95 -17.07
CA ARG A 570 -19.65 -19.57 -16.77
C ARG A 570 -18.78 -19.47 -18.01
N PHE A 571 -17.59 -18.87 -17.90
CA PHE A 571 -16.65 -18.81 -19.01
C PHE A 571 -15.53 -19.86 -18.93
N ALA A 572 -15.31 -20.42 -17.74
CA ALA A 572 -14.24 -21.35 -17.43
C ALA A 572 -14.66 -22.34 -16.33
N HIS A 573 -13.91 -23.43 -16.19
CA HIS A 573 -14.05 -24.34 -15.06
C HIS A 573 -13.26 -23.83 -13.85
N GLU A 574 -13.80 -24.03 -12.65
CA GLU A 574 -13.07 -23.83 -11.40
C GLU A 574 -12.15 -25.02 -11.14
N TYR A 575 -10.84 -24.76 -11.13
CA TYR A 575 -9.84 -25.74 -10.72
C TYR A 575 -9.26 -25.33 -9.38
N ARG A 576 -9.30 -26.24 -8.39
CA ARG A 576 -8.67 -26.01 -7.09
C ARG A 576 -7.25 -26.55 -7.10
N MET A 577 -6.28 -25.70 -6.80
CA MET A 577 -4.86 -26.06 -6.75
C MET A 577 -4.59 -27.11 -5.67
N GLU A 578 -3.99 -28.25 -6.04
CA GLU A 578 -3.61 -29.28 -5.08
C GLU A 578 -2.26 -28.95 -4.40
N PRO A 579 -1.99 -29.50 -3.19
CA PRO A 579 -0.71 -29.33 -2.52
C PRO A 579 0.47 -29.75 -3.38
N GLY A 580 1.42 -28.84 -3.60
CA GLY A 580 2.66 -29.10 -4.36
C GLY A 580 2.53 -28.94 -5.89
N GLU A 581 1.34 -28.63 -6.41
CA GLU A 581 1.18 -28.25 -7.81
C GLU A 581 1.69 -26.83 -8.09
N ASN A 582 2.26 -26.63 -9.26
CA ASN A 582 2.57 -25.31 -9.79
C ASN A 582 1.70 -25.01 -11.03
N LEU A 583 1.64 -23.73 -11.42
CA LEU A 583 0.77 -23.31 -12.51
C LEU A 583 1.25 -23.81 -13.89
N GLU A 584 2.52 -24.16 -14.05
CA GLU A 584 3.05 -24.74 -15.29
C GLU A 584 2.51 -26.15 -15.54
N ASP A 585 2.51 -27.00 -14.51
CA ASP A 585 1.96 -28.36 -14.57
C ASP A 585 0.46 -28.34 -14.82
N VAL A 586 -0.25 -27.43 -14.16
CA VAL A 586 -1.69 -27.21 -14.37
C VAL A 586 -1.93 -26.73 -15.81
N ALA A 587 -1.21 -25.72 -16.28
CA ALA A 587 -1.33 -25.23 -17.65
C ALA A 587 -1.13 -26.35 -18.68
N LYS A 588 -0.05 -27.11 -18.53
CA LYS A 588 0.27 -28.27 -19.38
C LYS A 588 -0.86 -29.31 -19.36
N ARG A 589 -1.39 -29.68 -18.19
CA ARG A 589 -2.46 -30.67 -18.05
C ARG A 589 -3.71 -30.27 -18.85
N PHE A 590 -4.05 -28.99 -18.86
CA PHE A 590 -5.24 -28.48 -19.54
C PHE A 590 -4.99 -27.96 -20.96
N GLY A 591 -3.79 -28.16 -21.51
CA GLY A 591 -3.45 -27.75 -22.88
C GLY A 591 -3.36 -26.24 -23.06
N VAL A 592 -3.10 -25.49 -21.99
CA VAL A 592 -3.02 -24.02 -22.01
C VAL A 592 -1.63 -23.56 -21.58
N THR A 593 -1.38 -22.26 -21.69
CA THR A 593 -0.16 -21.62 -21.20
C THR A 593 -0.39 -20.94 -19.85
N VAL A 594 0.68 -20.74 -19.09
CA VAL A 594 0.65 -19.94 -17.85
C VAL A 594 0.13 -18.52 -18.13
N GLN A 595 0.52 -17.92 -19.26
CA GLN A 595 0.07 -16.57 -19.65
C GLN A 595 -1.44 -16.51 -19.87
N GLU A 596 -2.04 -17.56 -20.47
CA GLU A 596 -3.49 -17.66 -20.64
C GLU A 596 -4.20 -17.80 -19.29
N LEU A 597 -3.66 -18.60 -18.36
CA LEU A 597 -4.21 -18.71 -17.01
C LEU A 597 -4.16 -17.37 -16.27
N VAL A 598 -3.02 -16.66 -16.32
CA VAL A 598 -2.90 -15.32 -15.73
C VAL A 598 -3.92 -14.36 -16.35
N TYR A 599 -4.04 -14.34 -17.68
CA TYR A 599 -4.97 -13.48 -18.40
C TYR A 599 -6.44 -13.75 -18.03
N HIS A 600 -6.86 -15.01 -18.01
CA HIS A 600 -8.24 -15.41 -17.71
C HIS A 600 -8.64 -15.19 -16.26
N ASN A 601 -7.67 -15.10 -15.36
CA ASN A 601 -7.92 -14.83 -13.94
C ASN A 601 -7.69 -13.35 -13.58
N TYR A 602 -7.12 -12.54 -14.47
CA TYR A 602 -6.76 -11.16 -14.18
C TYR A 602 -7.99 -10.31 -13.79
N ASN A 603 -7.85 -9.52 -12.72
CA ASN A 603 -8.91 -8.68 -12.16
C ASN A 603 -10.24 -9.42 -11.87
N LEU A 604 -10.16 -10.65 -11.37
CA LEU A 604 -11.28 -11.45 -10.85
C LEU A 604 -11.04 -11.83 -9.38
N MET A 605 -12.01 -12.46 -8.73
CA MET A 605 -11.80 -13.01 -7.38
C MET A 605 -10.65 -14.04 -7.33
N THR A 606 -10.39 -14.71 -8.46
CA THR A 606 -9.28 -15.65 -8.68
C THR A 606 -7.99 -14.99 -9.15
N HIS A 607 -7.85 -13.66 -9.07
CA HIS A 607 -6.71 -12.91 -9.59
C HIS A 607 -5.36 -13.53 -9.28
N ILE A 608 -4.60 -13.80 -10.35
CA ILE A 608 -3.24 -14.32 -10.33
C ILE A 608 -2.32 -13.16 -10.67
N ASP A 609 -1.56 -12.70 -9.69
CA ASP A 609 -0.55 -11.68 -9.89
C ASP A 609 0.81 -12.32 -10.18
N ASN A 610 1.22 -13.29 -9.35
CA ASN A 610 2.43 -14.07 -9.53
C ASN A 610 2.06 -15.56 -9.78
N PRO A 611 2.35 -16.12 -10.96
CA PRO A 611 2.03 -17.53 -11.25
C PRO A 611 2.91 -18.53 -10.49
N LEU A 612 4.00 -18.08 -9.84
CA LEU A 612 4.96 -18.94 -9.15
C LEU A 612 4.61 -19.20 -7.68
N THR A 613 3.74 -18.41 -7.07
CA THR A 613 3.49 -18.39 -5.61
C THR A 613 2.07 -18.79 -5.21
N LEU A 614 1.28 -19.34 -6.15
CA LEU A 614 -0.11 -19.73 -5.89
C LEU A 614 -0.20 -20.84 -4.83
N PRO A 615 -0.86 -20.60 -3.69
CA PRO A 615 -0.99 -21.58 -2.63
C PRO A 615 -2.02 -22.65 -2.99
N SER A 616 -1.85 -23.84 -2.40
CA SER A 616 -2.86 -24.89 -2.45
C SER A 616 -4.20 -24.40 -1.91
N GLY A 617 -5.29 -24.88 -2.52
CA GLY A 617 -6.65 -24.52 -2.20
C GLY A 617 -7.16 -23.29 -2.95
N ASP A 618 -6.28 -22.50 -3.59
CA ASP A 618 -6.72 -21.41 -4.47
C ASP A 618 -7.44 -21.95 -5.70
N VAL A 619 -8.41 -21.18 -6.18
CA VAL A 619 -9.20 -21.52 -7.36
C VAL A 619 -8.67 -20.75 -8.55
N VAL A 620 -8.45 -21.47 -9.66
CA VAL A 620 -8.03 -20.94 -10.95
C VAL A 620 -9.14 -21.21 -11.96
N CYS A 621 -9.52 -20.19 -12.72
CA CYS A 621 -10.42 -20.32 -13.85
C CYS A 621 -9.66 -20.85 -15.06
N ILE A 622 -10.05 -22.04 -15.52
CA ILE A 622 -9.38 -22.75 -16.63
C ILE A 622 -10.32 -22.90 -17.82
N VAL A 623 -9.84 -22.42 -18.97
CA VAL A 623 -10.45 -22.63 -20.29
C VAL A 623 -9.61 -23.69 -21.02
N SER A 624 -9.94 -24.97 -20.83
CA SER A 624 -9.13 -26.07 -21.36
C SER A 624 -9.11 -26.15 -22.88
N ARG A 625 -7.96 -26.46 -23.48
CA ARG A 625 -7.85 -26.89 -24.88
C ARG A 625 -7.82 -28.41 -24.95
N VAL A 626 -8.98 -29.00 -25.14
CA VAL A 626 -9.17 -30.47 -25.09
C VAL A 626 -8.25 -31.23 -26.07
N ALA A 627 -7.91 -30.63 -27.22
CA ALA A 627 -7.00 -31.24 -28.20
C ALA A 627 -5.55 -31.38 -27.70
N ASP A 628 -5.12 -30.46 -26.83
CA ASP A 628 -3.74 -30.38 -26.32
C ASP A 628 -3.65 -30.85 -24.84
N ALA A 629 -4.79 -31.17 -24.24
CA ALA A 629 -4.88 -31.59 -22.84
C ALA A 629 -4.34 -33.02 -22.65
N VAL A 630 -3.68 -33.22 -21.51
CA VAL A 630 -3.07 -34.50 -21.13
C VAL A 630 -3.57 -34.94 -19.75
N ASP A 631 -3.60 -36.25 -19.52
CA ASP A 631 -3.86 -36.80 -18.20
C ASP A 631 -2.68 -36.56 -17.24
N ALA A 632 -2.82 -36.99 -15.98
CA ALA A 632 -1.76 -36.87 -14.98
C ALA A 632 -0.46 -37.63 -15.36
N GLY A 633 -0.55 -38.63 -16.23
CA GLY A 633 0.58 -39.38 -16.78
C GLY A 633 1.20 -38.74 -18.04
N GLY A 634 0.65 -37.62 -18.53
CA GLY A 634 1.10 -36.96 -19.74
C GLY A 634 0.55 -37.55 -21.04
N SER A 635 -0.41 -38.48 -20.97
CA SER A 635 -1.05 -39.06 -22.16
C SER A 635 -2.10 -38.10 -22.70
N PRO A 636 -2.16 -37.86 -24.03
CA PRO A 636 -3.21 -37.04 -24.63
C PRO A 636 -4.61 -37.56 -24.26
N ILE A 637 -5.46 -36.66 -23.75
CA ILE A 637 -6.86 -36.99 -23.43
C ILE A 637 -7.64 -37.27 -24.71
N CYS A 638 -7.33 -36.53 -25.78
CA CYS A 638 -7.82 -36.82 -27.12
C CYS A 638 -6.69 -37.40 -27.96
N MET A 639 -6.90 -38.59 -28.51
CA MET A 639 -5.96 -39.16 -29.48
C MET A 639 -6.02 -38.33 -30.77
N PRO A 640 -4.87 -37.90 -31.34
CA PRO A 640 -4.84 -37.36 -32.69
C PRO A 640 -5.47 -38.40 -33.64
N ARG A 641 -6.45 -37.98 -34.44
CA ARG A 641 -7.04 -38.83 -35.47
C ARG A 641 -6.09 -39.04 -36.64
#